data_AF-A0A017T0N4-F1
#
_entry.id   AF-A0A017T0N4-F1
#
_cell.length_a   1.000
_cell.length_b   1.000
_cell.length_c   1.000
_cell.angle_alpha   90.00
_cell.angle_beta   90.00
_cell.angle_gamma   90.00
#
_symmetry.space_group_name_H-M   'P 1'
#
loop_
_entity.id
_entity.type
_entity.pdbx_description
1 polymer ?
#
loop_
_entity_poly.entity_id
_entity_poly.type
_entity_poly.pdbx_seq_one_letter_code
_entity_poly.pdbx_strand_id
1 'polypeptide(L)'
;MEALRTLFPASDFTLLAAILALPALGALVNGLFGKRLGKEGVRLMALAALGGSFLASVLTYLLLPAEGKLTWTAWRWISIQGRMGQSIPIDVAFSVDALSGTMMLVITGVGFLIHLYSSEYMKNDPGFHRFFAYLNLFCFAMLTLVMGDNLAMLFVGWEGVGLCSYLLIGFWYGEDKNAAAGKKAFIVNRIGDFGLLVAMALIVYYVGTLRFDGIQSGASSLLQNVKIWPIGNMSSGTLPGFLHFLLPEQPVTILAATAVGLMVFLGCAGKSAQIPLYIWLPDAMAGPTPVSALIHAATMVTAGVYLVARLSAVFVLSPAALAVVAVTGALTALLAATIGLFQNDLKKVLAYSTVSQLGYMFIGVGVGAFAAGFFHVFTHAFFKACLFLGAGSVIHAIHVRIHDTDRSQDMGNMGGLKAYMPITRWTYLIACFAIAGLPILGSGFWSKDEILWKAFTVDIMAVSAPGVSQWMWPSWLGRAIYWAGVTGAVFTSFYMFRSYFRTFHGEFRGWKIDPTWKDPGHGHGHDDHGHDDHHEEHGEITGPVPHESPLPMTIPLMVLAAFSIGAGFLVAEPIHVAPLAHKLEPVFALSSRAIRQREGTEGLLFPMMLPGIAAFLAGTVGAMVVYQNRRGEPERRFATMFPRLHRLIYDKWRIDELYDATVVGMVDALADIFTIADKWIVDGILAKFTAALVGFFGTVLRAFQTGRVQVYAAAMVLGLVGVGWFMVKPHADATVNDEALRRSGEVKLSAAPGLGYSYRWDTPGVSETTFAKTTEHTVKLDPGETKDVTLRVRNAWGSESSETFTLTRPAGGRRGATEPGALPAPQPPTLPTGTIPAERIPDLIQPKGLQ
;
A
#
# COMPACT_ATOMS: atom_id res chain seq x y z
N MET A 1 33.14 26.92 -9.62
CA MET A 1 32.38 26.53 -8.41
C MET A 1 31.70 27.73 -7.77
N GLU A 2 32.43 28.79 -7.39
CA GLU A 2 31.82 30.02 -6.86
C GLU A 2 30.82 30.65 -7.82
N ALA A 3 31.16 30.80 -9.11
CA ALA A 3 30.23 31.31 -10.13
C ALA A 3 28.95 30.46 -10.31
N LEU A 4 28.97 29.17 -9.95
CA LEU A 4 27.78 28.32 -9.98
C LEU A 4 26.95 28.45 -8.70
N ARG A 5 27.60 28.65 -7.55
CA ARG A 5 26.92 28.96 -6.29
C ARG A 5 26.26 30.34 -6.30
N THR A 6 26.77 31.29 -7.10
CA THR A 6 26.11 32.59 -7.32
C THR A 6 24.91 32.48 -8.26
N LEU A 7 24.97 31.60 -9.26
CA LEU A 7 23.84 31.34 -10.18
C LEU A 7 22.73 30.50 -9.53
N PHE A 8 23.09 29.61 -8.60
CA PHE A 8 22.15 28.70 -7.92
C PHE A 8 22.33 28.80 -6.39
N PRO A 9 21.60 29.69 -5.72
CA PRO A 9 21.61 29.79 -4.26
C PRO A 9 21.14 28.49 -3.60
N ALA A 10 21.73 28.11 -2.48
CA ALA A 10 21.41 26.86 -1.79
C ALA A 10 19.94 26.78 -1.30
N SER A 11 19.34 27.93 -1.00
CA SER A 11 17.94 28.06 -0.56
C SER A 11 16.91 27.98 -1.70
N ASP A 12 17.34 28.23 -2.94
CA ASP A 12 16.50 28.22 -4.14
C ASP A 12 17.27 27.61 -5.32
N PHE A 13 17.63 26.33 -5.17
CA PHE A 13 18.54 25.65 -6.08
C PHE A 13 17.80 25.15 -7.33
N THR A 14 17.53 26.04 -8.28
CA THR A 14 16.70 25.78 -9.48
C THR A 14 17.24 24.66 -10.39
N LEU A 15 18.51 24.28 -10.27
CA LEU A 15 19.06 23.11 -10.98
C LEU A 15 18.33 21.80 -10.62
N LEU A 16 17.73 21.71 -9.42
CA LEU A 16 16.86 20.57 -9.06
C LEU A 16 15.65 20.45 -10.01
N ALA A 17 15.10 21.58 -10.45
CA ALA A 17 14.00 21.61 -11.40
C ALA A 17 14.43 21.04 -12.76
N ALA A 18 15.63 21.35 -13.22
CA ALA A 18 16.16 20.84 -14.49
C ALA A 18 16.37 19.31 -14.46
N ILE A 19 16.89 18.79 -13.35
CA ILE A 19 17.08 17.34 -13.15
C ILE A 19 15.76 16.57 -13.32
N LEU A 20 14.66 17.12 -12.78
CA LEU A 20 13.32 16.55 -12.88
C LEU A 20 12.67 16.80 -14.25
N ALA A 21 12.80 18.02 -14.78
CA ALA A 21 12.14 18.43 -16.01
C ALA A 21 12.68 17.69 -17.24
N LEU A 22 13.97 17.35 -17.28
CA LEU A 22 14.58 16.69 -18.43
C LEU A 22 13.99 15.30 -18.72
N PRO A 23 13.93 14.34 -17.77
CA PRO A 23 13.26 13.06 -18.00
C PRO A 23 11.74 13.23 -18.26
N ALA A 24 11.08 14.18 -17.60
CA ALA A 24 9.66 14.46 -17.86
C ALA A 24 9.43 14.94 -19.30
N LEU A 25 10.28 15.84 -19.80
CA LEU A 25 10.27 16.31 -21.18
C LEU A 25 10.56 15.15 -22.16
N GLY A 26 11.53 14.30 -21.84
CA GLY A 26 11.83 13.11 -22.63
C GLY A 26 10.64 12.15 -22.72
N ALA A 27 9.92 11.95 -21.62
CA ALA A 27 8.70 11.15 -21.59
C ALA A 27 7.58 11.78 -22.44
N LEU A 28 7.35 13.08 -22.29
CA LEU A 28 6.31 13.83 -22.99
C LEU A 28 6.56 13.84 -24.51
N VAL A 29 7.77 14.16 -24.95
CA VAL A 29 8.12 14.27 -26.37
C VAL A 29 8.04 12.90 -27.05
N ASN A 30 8.60 11.85 -26.44
CA ASN A 30 8.54 10.50 -27.01
C ASN A 30 7.13 9.91 -26.95
N GLY A 31 6.33 10.26 -25.93
CA GLY A 31 4.94 9.83 -25.80
C GLY A 31 4.03 10.45 -26.86
N LEU A 32 4.10 11.78 -27.04
CA LEU A 32 3.21 12.52 -27.94
C LEU A 32 3.67 12.51 -29.40
N PHE A 33 4.97 12.71 -29.64
CA PHE A 33 5.54 12.89 -30.98
C PHE A 33 6.35 11.70 -31.47
N GLY A 34 6.55 10.66 -30.66
CA GLY A 34 7.45 9.55 -30.97
C GLY A 34 7.14 8.81 -32.27
N LYS A 35 5.86 8.66 -32.65
CA LYS A 35 5.47 8.07 -33.95
C LYS A 35 5.96 8.91 -35.15
N ARG A 36 6.08 10.23 -35.00
CA ARG A 36 6.52 11.17 -36.05
C ARG A 36 8.04 11.36 -36.07
N LEU A 37 8.71 11.20 -34.94
CA LEU A 37 10.17 11.42 -34.79
C LEU A 37 11.03 10.27 -35.36
N GLY A 38 10.44 9.10 -35.59
CA GLY A 38 11.17 7.89 -35.96
C GLY A 38 12.03 7.33 -34.81
N LYS A 39 12.60 6.14 -35.01
CA LYS A 39 13.38 5.43 -33.98
C LYS A 39 14.62 6.22 -33.52
N GLU A 40 15.33 6.84 -34.46
CA GLU A 40 16.53 7.62 -34.17
C GLU A 40 16.24 8.89 -33.37
N GLY A 41 15.18 9.63 -33.72
CA GLY A 41 14.76 10.82 -32.97
C GLY A 41 14.32 10.48 -31.55
N VAL A 42 13.54 9.41 -31.37
CA VAL A 42 13.13 8.89 -30.05
C VAL A 42 14.35 8.50 -29.21
N ARG A 43 15.30 7.77 -29.81
CA ARG A 43 16.54 7.32 -29.15
C ARG A 43 17.36 8.51 -28.68
N LEU A 44 17.60 9.48 -29.56
CA LEU A 44 18.37 10.69 -29.24
C LEU A 44 17.70 11.48 -28.11
N MET A 45 16.38 11.70 -28.20
CA MET A 45 15.63 12.42 -27.17
C MET A 45 15.71 11.72 -25.82
N ALA A 46 15.57 10.39 -25.79
CA ALA A 46 15.62 9.63 -24.55
C ALA A 46 16.99 9.69 -23.89
N LEU A 47 18.07 9.48 -24.66
CA LEU A 47 19.43 9.52 -24.16
C LEU A 47 19.87 10.93 -23.75
N ALA A 48 19.50 11.96 -24.53
CA ALA A 48 19.84 13.34 -24.22
C ALA A 48 19.13 13.85 -22.97
N ALA A 49 17.84 13.52 -22.80
CA ALA A 49 17.07 13.89 -21.61
C ALA A 49 17.70 13.30 -20.34
N LEU A 50 17.93 11.98 -20.31
CA LEU A 50 18.47 11.34 -19.11
C LEU A 50 19.95 11.64 -18.90
N GLY A 51 20.75 11.72 -19.98
CA GLY A 51 22.16 12.11 -19.91
C GLY A 51 22.34 13.54 -19.39
N GLY A 52 21.51 14.49 -19.83
CA GLY A 52 21.49 15.85 -19.29
C GLY A 52 21.13 15.90 -17.81
N SER A 53 20.14 15.10 -17.39
CA SER A 53 19.76 14.93 -15.98
C SER A 53 20.90 14.33 -15.14
N PHE A 54 21.64 13.36 -15.68
CA PHE A 54 22.83 12.79 -15.03
C PHE A 54 23.95 13.83 -14.84
N LEU A 55 24.28 14.62 -15.87
CA LEU A 55 25.29 15.68 -15.76
C LEU A 55 24.90 16.73 -14.71
N ALA A 56 23.64 17.15 -14.69
CA ALA A 56 23.12 18.06 -13.68
C ALA A 56 23.13 17.44 -12.27
N SER A 57 22.89 16.13 -12.16
CA SER A 57 22.94 15.38 -10.91
C SER A 57 24.36 15.28 -10.35
N VAL A 58 25.36 15.01 -11.21
CA VAL A 58 26.78 15.02 -10.86
C VAL A 58 27.18 16.40 -10.35
N LEU A 59 26.81 17.46 -11.07
CA LEU A 59 27.12 18.82 -10.66
C LEU A 59 26.48 19.19 -9.31
N THR A 60 25.22 18.83 -9.10
CA THR A 60 24.50 19.05 -7.85
C THR A 60 25.17 18.32 -6.68
N TYR A 61 25.58 17.06 -6.88
CA TYR A 61 26.26 16.29 -5.84
C TYR A 61 27.64 16.85 -5.48
N LEU A 62 28.37 17.42 -6.45
CA LEU A 62 29.64 18.11 -6.21
C LEU A 62 29.47 19.46 -5.49
N LEU A 63 28.33 20.14 -5.70
CA LEU A 63 28.00 21.40 -5.05
C LEU A 63 27.40 21.24 -3.66
N LEU A 64 26.95 20.03 -3.30
CA LEU A 64 26.33 19.70 -2.03
C LEU A 64 27.24 20.10 -0.85
N PRO A 65 26.73 20.86 0.15
CA PRO A 65 27.51 21.18 1.34
C PRO A 65 27.82 19.91 2.17
N ALA A 66 28.90 19.96 2.96
CA ALA A 66 29.29 18.84 3.81
C ALA A 66 28.24 18.53 4.89
N GLU A 67 27.60 19.58 5.42
CA GLU A 67 26.47 19.51 6.32
C GLU A 67 25.30 20.31 5.73
N GLY A 68 24.12 19.71 5.70
CA GLY A 68 22.89 20.32 5.22
C GLY A 68 22.39 19.77 3.89
N LYS A 69 21.42 20.49 3.29
CA LYS A 69 20.73 20.09 2.07
C LYS A 69 20.50 21.29 1.16
N LEU A 70 20.41 21.03 -0.13
CA LEU A 70 19.99 22.00 -1.14
C LEU A 70 18.47 21.90 -1.29
N THR A 71 17.76 23.03 -1.33
CA THR A 71 16.29 23.05 -1.41
C THR A 71 15.80 23.88 -2.58
N TRP A 72 14.67 23.46 -3.16
CA TRP A 72 13.93 24.20 -4.16
C TRP A 72 12.43 24.02 -3.91
N THR A 73 11.71 25.11 -3.69
CA THR A 73 10.25 25.07 -3.51
C THR A 73 9.59 25.65 -4.75
N ALA A 74 8.83 24.81 -5.45
CA ALA A 74 8.21 25.21 -6.71
C ALA A 74 6.96 26.06 -6.46
N TRP A 75 6.00 25.56 -5.67
CA TRP A 75 4.83 26.28 -5.22
C TRP A 75 4.18 25.57 -4.02
N ARG A 76 3.25 26.25 -3.34
CA ARG A 76 2.41 25.62 -2.30
C ARG A 76 1.24 24.89 -2.94
N TRP A 77 1.12 23.58 -2.71
CA TRP A 77 0.05 22.78 -3.30
C TRP A 77 -1.28 23.02 -2.59
N ILE A 78 -1.34 22.72 -1.30
CA ILE A 78 -2.55 22.85 -0.48
C ILE A 78 -2.18 23.20 0.97
N SER A 79 -3.19 23.55 1.76
CA SER A 79 -3.05 23.70 3.19
C SER A 79 -4.14 22.92 3.90
N ILE A 80 -3.76 22.13 4.90
CA ILE A 80 -4.71 21.37 5.73
C ILE A 80 -4.72 21.93 7.15
N GLN A 81 -5.85 21.81 7.83
CA GLN A 81 -5.97 22.24 9.23
C GLN A 81 -5.62 21.06 10.15
N GLY A 82 -4.61 21.24 11.00
CA GLY A 82 -4.18 20.25 11.98
C GLY A 82 -5.08 20.21 13.21
N ARG A 83 -4.82 19.22 14.09
CA ARG A 83 -5.62 18.95 15.30
C ARG A 83 -5.82 20.16 16.22
N MET A 84 -4.81 21.03 16.35
CA MET A 84 -4.88 22.25 17.19
C MET A 84 -5.30 23.49 16.40
N GLY A 85 -5.95 23.33 15.24
CA GLY A 85 -6.34 24.44 14.36
C GLY A 85 -5.19 25.07 13.58
N GLN A 86 -3.95 24.58 13.75
CA GLN A 86 -2.77 25.05 13.01
C GLN A 86 -2.86 24.74 11.52
N SER A 87 -2.45 25.70 10.68
CA SER A 87 -2.37 25.50 9.23
C SER A 87 -1.10 24.70 8.89
N ILE A 88 -1.25 23.51 8.31
CA ILE A 88 -0.15 22.66 7.85
C ILE A 88 0.01 22.84 6.34
N PRO A 89 1.07 23.53 5.88
CA PRO A 89 1.36 23.66 4.44
C PRO A 89 1.81 22.34 3.84
N ILE A 90 1.29 22.00 2.67
CA ILE A 90 1.82 20.94 1.81
C ILE A 90 2.36 21.63 0.55
N ASP A 91 3.68 21.71 0.46
CA ASP A 91 4.38 22.36 -0.64
C ASP A 91 4.88 21.35 -1.67
N VAL A 92 4.88 21.73 -2.94
CA VAL A 92 5.66 21.05 -3.98
C VAL A 92 7.10 21.50 -3.84
N ALA A 93 7.82 20.85 -2.93
CA ALA A 93 9.19 21.18 -2.57
C ALA A 93 10.11 19.96 -2.75
N PHE A 94 11.31 20.23 -3.25
CA PHE A 94 12.35 19.27 -3.49
C PHE A 94 13.60 19.62 -2.71
N SER A 95 14.28 18.62 -2.17
CA SER A 95 15.52 18.77 -1.46
C SER A 95 16.49 17.64 -1.78
N VAL A 96 17.78 17.97 -1.75
CA VAL A 96 18.86 17.01 -1.96
C VAL A 96 19.87 17.14 -0.83
N ASP A 97 20.01 16.08 -0.06
CA ASP A 97 21.08 15.85 0.91
C ASP A 97 21.98 14.70 0.44
N ALA A 98 22.89 14.20 1.28
CA ALA A 98 23.80 13.12 0.90
C ALA A 98 23.06 11.82 0.53
N LEU A 99 21.95 11.52 1.22
CA LEU A 99 21.14 10.31 0.99
C LEU A 99 20.39 10.40 -0.35
N SER A 100 19.64 11.49 -0.58
CA SER A 100 18.92 11.73 -1.85
C SER A 100 19.90 11.92 -3.00
N GLY A 101 21.02 12.61 -2.78
CA GLY A 101 22.02 12.88 -3.81
C GLY A 101 22.68 11.60 -4.33
N THR A 102 22.97 10.66 -3.43
CA THR A 102 23.51 9.35 -3.82
C THR A 102 22.49 8.56 -4.65
N MET A 103 21.23 8.52 -4.23
CA MET A 103 20.16 7.88 -5.03
C MET A 103 19.97 8.55 -6.37
N MET A 104 19.98 9.88 -6.42
CA MET A 104 19.84 10.67 -7.65
C MET A 104 20.91 10.29 -8.68
N LEU A 105 22.17 10.12 -8.25
CA LEU A 105 23.26 9.65 -9.12
C LEU A 105 23.04 8.21 -9.61
N VAL A 106 22.54 7.32 -8.75
CA VAL A 106 22.24 5.94 -9.15
C VAL A 106 21.11 5.91 -10.19
N ILE A 107 20.01 6.62 -9.93
CA ILE A 107 18.82 6.65 -10.80
C ILE A 107 19.18 7.20 -12.18
N THR A 108 19.92 8.31 -12.24
CA THR A 108 20.28 8.94 -13.52
C THR A 108 21.44 8.22 -14.21
N GLY A 109 22.46 7.77 -13.47
CA GLY A 109 23.64 7.10 -14.02
C GLY A 109 23.36 5.68 -14.49
N VAL A 110 22.86 4.80 -13.61
CA VAL A 110 22.47 3.44 -13.99
C VAL A 110 21.30 3.47 -14.96
N GLY A 111 20.35 4.41 -14.77
CA GLY A 111 19.26 4.64 -15.71
C GLY A 111 19.76 4.98 -17.12
N PHE A 112 20.77 5.85 -17.25
CA PHE A 112 21.36 6.20 -18.55
C PHE A 112 21.99 4.98 -19.24
N LEU A 113 22.72 4.14 -18.49
CA LEU A 113 23.30 2.90 -19.02
C LEU A 113 22.21 1.92 -19.49
N ILE A 114 21.10 1.82 -18.76
CA ILE A 114 19.93 1.01 -19.16
C ILE A 114 19.27 1.58 -20.43
N HIS A 115 19.18 2.90 -20.58
CA HIS A 115 18.64 3.52 -21.79
C HIS A 115 19.52 3.23 -23.00
N LEU A 116 20.85 3.32 -22.83
CA LEU A 116 21.81 2.99 -23.89
C LEU A 116 21.67 1.52 -24.30
N TYR A 117 21.63 0.59 -23.34
CA TYR A 117 21.41 -0.82 -23.60
C TYR A 117 20.10 -1.08 -24.34
N SER A 118 19.01 -0.45 -23.89
CA SER A 118 17.67 -0.67 -24.43
C SER A 118 17.54 -0.21 -25.88
N SER A 119 18.39 0.72 -26.32
CA SER A 119 18.32 1.27 -27.68
C SER A 119 18.57 0.22 -28.76
N GLU A 120 19.36 -0.80 -28.46
CA GLU A 120 19.61 -1.92 -29.37
C GLU A 120 18.72 -3.12 -29.04
N TYR A 121 18.50 -3.43 -27.75
CA TYR A 121 17.64 -4.54 -27.33
C TYR A 121 16.21 -4.44 -27.88
N MET A 122 15.64 -3.23 -27.92
CA MET A 122 14.27 -2.97 -28.39
C MET A 122 14.20 -2.56 -29.86
N LYS A 123 15.31 -2.57 -30.60
CA LYS A 123 15.41 -1.98 -31.95
C LYS A 123 14.38 -2.53 -32.94
N ASN A 124 14.07 -3.82 -32.84
CA ASN A 124 13.12 -4.49 -33.73
C ASN A 124 11.67 -4.45 -33.22
N ASP A 125 11.43 -3.93 -32.01
CA ASP A 125 10.09 -3.87 -31.41
C ASP A 125 9.27 -2.69 -32.01
N PRO A 126 7.98 -2.90 -32.37
CA PRO A 126 7.13 -1.84 -32.91
C PRO A 126 6.79 -0.74 -31.88
N GLY A 127 6.81 -1.06 -30.59
CA GLY A 127 6.51 -0.18 -29.46
C GLY A 127 7.68 0.68 -28.98
N PHE A 128 8.75 0.83 -29.77
CA PHE A 128 9.99 1.52 -29.40
C PHE A 128 9.78 2.90 -28.75
N HIS A 129 8.89 3.74 -29.30
CA HIS A 129 8.63 5.08 -28.76
C HIS A 129 7.89 5.06 -27.42
N ARG A 130 6.94 4.14 -27.26
CA ARG A 130 6.20 3.94 -26.01
C ARG A 130 7.13 3.47 -24.90
N PHE A 131 8.03 2.54 -25.24
CA PHE A 131 9.01 2.00 -24.31
C PHE A 131 9.90 3.10 -23.70
N PHE A 132 10.51 3.94 -24.54
CA PHE A 132 11.35 5.04 -24.06
C PHE A 132 10.58 6.16 -23.36
N ALA A 133 9.31 6.39 -23.73
CA ALA A 133 8.45 7.31 -22.99
C ALA A 133 8.23 6.81 -21.55
N TYR A 134 7.94 5.52 -21.38
CA TYR A 134 7.73 4.91 -20.07
C TYR A 134 9.01 4.83 -19.24
N LEU A 135 10.17 4.52 -19.83
CA LEU A 135 11.44 4.54 -19.11
C LEU A 135 11.79 5.93 -18.56
N ASN A 136 11.63 6.97 -19.37
CA ASN A 136 11.85 8.36 -18.94
C ASN A 136 10.86 8.78 -17.84
N LEU A 137 9.58 8.40 -17.99
CA LEU A 137 8.54 8.67 -17.00
C LEU A 137 8.87 7.99 -15.67
N PHE A 138 9.41 6.77 -15.73
CA PHE A 138 9.87 6.03 -14.56
C PHE A 138 11.00 6.78 -13.84
N CYS A 139 12.04 7.20 -14.57
CA CYS A 139 13.14 7.97 -14.00
C CYS A 139 12.64 9.29 -13.38
N PHE A 140 11.71 9.99 -14.03
CA PHE A 140 11.07 11.19 -13.47
C PHE A 140 10.34 10.90 -12.15
N ALA A 141 9.48 9.87 -12.11
CA ALA A 141 8.73 9.50 -10.91
C ALA A 141 9.65 9.10 -9.76
N MET A 142 10.71 8.33 -10.05
CA MET A 142 11.70 7.95 -9.04
C MET A 142 12.52 9.15 -8.55
N LEU A 143 12.88 10.09 -9.42
CA LEU A 143 13.54 11.34 -9.01
C LEU A 143 12.62 12.18 -8.12
N THR A 144 11.32 12.27 -8.43
CA THR A 144 10.33 12.95 -7.58
C THR A 144 10.25 12.30 -6.20
N LEU A 145 10.29 10.96 -6.14
CA LEU A 145 10.28 10.20 -4.89
C LEU A 145 11.48 10.53 -4.00
N VAL A 146 12.70 10.46 -4.54
CA VAL A 146 13.91 10.64 -3.73
C VAL A 146 14.25 12.10 -3.46
N MET A 147 13.87 13.02 -4.36
CA MET A 147 14.11 14.45 -4.18
C MET A 147 12.99 15.14 -3.41
N GLY A 148 11.86 14.51 -3.12
CA GLY A 148 10.78 15.14 -2.36
C GLY A 148 11.26 15.63 -0.98
N ASP A 149 10.90 16.84 -0.58
CA ASP A 149 11.25 17.43 0.74
C ASP A 149 10.21 17.10 1.83
N ASN A 150 9.10 16.49 1.44
CA ASN A 150 8.04 16.05 2.34
C ASN A 150 7.43 14.71 1.89
N LEU A 151 6.75 14.03 2.81
CA LEU A 151 6.13 12.73 2.56
C LEU A 151 5.06 12.76 1.48
N ALA A 152 4.37 13.89 1.26
CA ALA A 152 3.37 14.00 0.21
C ALA A 152 4.01 13.98 -1.18
N MET A 153 5.11 14.71 -1.39
CA MET A 153 5.87 14.66 -2.65
C MET A 153 6.53 13.29 -2.86
N LEU A 154 7.04 12.68 -1.79
CA LEU A 154 7.52 11.30 -1.85
C LEU A 154 6.40 10.35 -2.29
N PHE A 155 5.19 10.48 -1.73
CA PHE A 155 4.03 9.66 -2.09
C PHE A 155 3.60 9.85 -3.55
N VAL A 156 3.66 11.07 -4.09
CA VAL A 156 3.42 11.31 -5.52
C VAL A 156 4.40 10.53 -6.39
N GLY A 157 5.70 10.57 -6.05
CA GLY A 157 6.71 9.77 -6.74
C GLY A 157 6.51 8.26 -6.54
N TRP A 158 6.12 7.84 -5.33
CA TRP A 158 5.85 6.46 -4.93
C TRP A 158 4.74 5.79 -5.76
N GLU A 159 3.65 6.52 -5.94
CA GLU A 159 2.53 6.16 -6.80
C GLU A 159 2.90 6.20 -8.28
N GLY A 160 3.63 7.25 -8.70
CA GLY A 160 4.15 7.39 -10.06
C GLY A 160 5.03 6.20 -10.49
N VAL A 161 5.93 5.76 -9.61
CA VAL A 161 6.76 4.56 -9.84
C VAL A 161 5.91 3.29 -9.93
N GLY A 162 4.87 3.17 -9.08
CA GLY A 162 3.90 2.09 -9.16
C GLY A 162 3.19 2.03 -10.52
N LEU A 163 2.69 3.17 -11.00
CA LEU A 163 2.06 3.29 -12.32
C LEU A 163 3.05 2.94 -13.45
N CYS A 164 4.27 3.47 -13.42
CA CYS A 164 5.26 3.19 -14.46
C CYS A 164 5.65 1.71 -14.49
N SER A 165 5.74 1.06 -13.32
CA SER A 165 6.00 -0.38 -13.24
C SER A 165 4.87 -1.21 -13.86
N TYR A 166 3.61 -0.86 -13.61
CA TYR A 166 2.44 -1.49 -14.23
C TYR A 166 2.52 -1.42 -15.77
N LEU A 167 2.79 -0.23 -16.31
CA LEU A 167 2.88 0.02 -17.76
C LEU A 167 4.06 -0.72 -18.41
N LEU A 168 5.19 -0.87 -17.72
CA LEU A 168 6.39 -1.53 -18.25
C LEU A 168 6.36 -3.06 -18.09
N ILE A 169 5.78 -3.60 -17.01
CA ILE A 169 5.60 -5.04 -16.83
C ILE A 169 4.60 -5.54 -17.86
N GLY A 170 3.46 -4.84 -18.00
CA GLY A 170 2.45 -5.12 -19.02
C GLY A 170 2.76 -4.53 -20.40
N PHE A 171 4.04 -4.30 -20.74
CA PHE A 171 4.41 -3.62 -21.99
C PHE A 171 3.94 -4.41 -23.24
N TRP A 172 4.07 -5.73 -23.20
CA TRP A 172 3.54 -6.67 -24.21
C TRP A 172 2.17 -7.20 -23.75
N TYR A 173 1.20 -6.30 -23.62
CA TYR A 173 -0.18 -6.61 -23.17
C TYR A 173 -0.98 -7.50 -24.12
N GLY A 174 -0.45 -7.84 -25.30
CA GLY A 174 -1.11 -8.77 -26.23
C GLY A 174 -1.20 -10.20 -25.68
N GLU A 175 -0.34 -10.55 -24.71
CA GLU A 175 -0.38 -11.82 -24.00
C GLU A 175 -1.06 -11.65 -22.63
N ASP A 176 -2.10 -12.44 -22.36
CA ASP A 176 -2.86 -12.38 -21.11
C ASP A 176 -1.99 -12.57 -19.87
N LYS A 177 -0.97 -13.43 -19.97
CA LYS A 177 0.01 -13.69 -18.91
C LYS A 177 0.75 -12.41 -18.50
N ASN A 178 1.19 -11.60 -19.47
CA ASN A 178 1.93 -10.36 -19.21
C ASN A 178 1.01 -9.28 -18.63
N ALA A 179 -0.24 -9.20 -19.13
CA ALA A 179 -1.25 -8.29 -18.60
C ALA A 179 -1.63 -8.65 -17.14
N ALA A 180 -1.80 -9.94 -16.84
CA ALA A 180 -2.10 -10.43 -15.50
C ALA A 180 -0.94 -10.16 -14.52
N ALA A 181 0.31 -10.35 -14.96
CA ALA A 181 1.50 -10.02 -14.17
C ALA A 181 1.56 -8.52 -13.82
N GLY A 182 1.30 -7.64 -14.79
CA GLY A 182 1.21 -6.20 -14.56
C GLY A 182 0.12 -5.85 -13.53
N LYS A 183 -1.09 -6.40 -13.70
CA LYS A 183 -2.21 -6.19 -12.77
C LYS A 183 -1.87 -6.65 -11.33
N LYS A 184 -1.27 -7.84 -11.19
CA LYS A 184 -0.84 -8.38 -9.88
C LYS A 184 0.16 -7.43 -9.21
N ALA A 185 1.16 -6.96 -9.95
CA ALA A 185 2.13 -5.98 -9.43
C ALA A 185 1.46 -4.68 -8.97
N PHE A 186 0.51 -4.15 -9.74
CA PHE A 186 -0.18 -2.92 -9.36
C PHE A 186 -1.01 -3.08 -8.08
N ILE A 187 -1.79 -4.15 -7.96
CA ILE A 187 -2.67 -4.42 -6.80
C ILE A 187 -1.85 -4.65 -5.54
N VAL A 188 -0.83 -5.52 -5.60
CA VAL A 188 -0.02 -5.86 -4.41
C VAL A 188 0.72 -4.63 -3.88
N ASN A 189 1.23 -3.77 -4.77
CA ASN A 189 1.83 -2.51 -4.37
C ASN A 189 0.80 -1.55 -3.74
N ARG A 190 -0.43 -1.50 -4.27
CA ARG A 190 -1.50 -0.65 -3.74
C ARG A 190 -1.90 -1.00 -2.30
N ILE A 191 -1.87 -2.29 -1.95
CA ILE A 191 -2.09 -2.76 -0.58
C ILE A 191 -1.03 -2.18 0.36
N GLY A 192 0.23 -2.13 -0.07
CA GLY A 192 1.30 -1.46 0.66
C GLY A 192 1.05 0.05 0.77
N ASP A 193 0.69 0.68 -0.35
CA ASP A 193 0.49 2.14 -0.45
C ASP A 193 -0.59 2.65 0.52
N PHE A 194 -1.61 1.83 0.83
CA PHE A 194 -2.58 2.10 1.90
C PHE A 194 -1.91 2.30 3.27
N GLY A 195 -0.94 1.46 3.63
CA GLY A 195 -0.18 1.60 4.87
C GLY A 195 0.58 2.93 4.94
N LEU A 196 1.21 3.34 3.84
CA LEU A 196 1.91 4.62 3.79
C LEU A 196 0.94 5.81 3.93
N LEU A 197 -0.25 5.74 3.33
CA LEU A 197 -1.28 6.77 3.47
C LEU A 197 -1.77 6.89 4.92
N VAL A 198 -2.01 5.77 5.60
CA VAL A 198 -2.36 5.74 7.03
C VAL A 198 -1.22 6.32 7.87
N ALA A 199 0.03 5.97 7.59
CA ALA A 199 1.18 6.52 8.29
C ALA A 199 1.29 8.05 8.13
N MET A 200 1.06 8.58 6.93
CA MET A 200 1.03 10.03 6.68
C MET A 200 -0.07 10.72 7.49
N ALA A 201 -1.27 10.13 7.55
CA ALA A 201 -2.36 10.67 8.37
C ALA A 201 -2.01 10.68 9.86
N LEU A 202 -1.39 9.62 10.37
CA LEU A 202 -0.93 9.54 11.77
C LEU A 202 0.18 10.57 12.06
N ILE A 203 1.14 10.75 11.16
CA ILE A 203 2.20 11.75 11.30
C ILE A 203 1.61 13.17 11.33
N VAL A 204 0.66 13.48 10.45
CA VAL A 204 -0.08 14.75 10.49
C VAL A 204 -0.81 14.93 11.81
N TYR A 205 -1.44 13.86 12.32
CA TYR A 205 -2.22 13.90 13.56
C TYR A 205 -1.36 14.15 14.81
N TYR A 206 -0.21 13.47 14.94
CA TYR A 206 0.64 13.55 16.13
C TYR A 206 1.73 14.63 16.05
N VAL A 207 2.36 14.80 14.88
CA VAL A 207 3.50 15.70 14.71
C VAL A 207 3.07 17.05 14.13
N GLY A 208 2.03 17.08 13.30
CA GLY A 208 1.51 18.31 12.71
C GLY A 208 2.27 18.82 11.49
N THR A 209 3.06 17.97 10.82
CA THR A 209 3.79 18.32 9.58
C THR A 209 4.16 17.07 8.79
N LEU A 210 4.28 17.20 7.46
CA LEU A 210 4.77 16.15 6.56
C LEU A 210 6.18 16.41 6.03
N ARG A 211 6.80 17.54 6.40
CA ARG A 211 8.19 17.89 6.01
C ARG A 211 9.18 17.05 6.80
N PHE A 212 10.23 16.53 6.16
CA PHE A 212 11.17 15.62 6.84
C PHE A 212 11.85 16.24 8.06
N ASP A 213 12.33 17.49 7.96
CA ASP A 213 12.97 18.19 9.10
C ASP A 213 11.97 18.40 10.25
N GLY A 214 10.71 18.66 9.90
CA GLY A 214 9.62 18.83 10.85
C GLY A 214 9.28 17.52 11.57
N ILE A 215 9.28 16.40 10.84
CA ILE A 215 9.07 15.07 11.39
C ILE A 215 10.20 14.71 12.35
N GLN A 216 11.45 15.00 11.98
CA GLN A 216 12.62 14.72 12.81
C GLN A 216 12.64 15.57 14.09
N SER A 217 12.34 16.87 13.99
CA SER A 217 12.29 17.76 15.17
C SER A 217 11.11 17.49 16.09
N GLY A 218 9.95 17.11 15.54
CA GLY A 218 8.74 16.76 16.28
C GLY A 218 8.61 15.27 16.64
N ALA A 219 9.65 14.46 16.44
CA ALA A 219 9.59 13.01 16.61
C ALA A 219 9.19 12.59 18.03
N SER A 220 9.52 13.38 19.05
CA SER A 220 9.17 13.12 20.46
C SER A 220 7.65 13.08 20.70
N SER A 221 6.85 13.76 19.88
CA SER A 221 5.38 13.70 19.92
C SER A 221 4.83 12.29 19.63
N LEU A 222 5.63 11.42 19.00
CA LEU A 222 5.27 10.03 18.71
C LEU A 222 5.50 9.08 19.89
N LEU A 223 6.00 9.56 21.03
CA LEU A 223 6.18 8.76 22.25
C LEU A 223 4.88 8.56 23.06
N GLN A 224 3.74 8.98 22.51
CA GLN A 224 2.42 8.85 23.15
C GLN A 224 1.83 7.45 22.93
N ASN A 225 1.02 6.98 23.89
CA ASN A 225 0.29 5.71 23.77
C ASN A 225 -0.97 5.87 22.91
N VAL A 226 -1.19 4.89 22.04
CA VAL A 226 -2.33 4.75 21.14
C VAL A 226 -3.09 3.49 21.50
N LYS A 227 -4.38 3.64 21.81
CA LYS A 227 -5.29 2.51 22.02
C LYS A 227 -5.59 1.84 20.67
N ILE A 228 -5.17 0.59 20.49
CA ILE A 228 -5.55 -0.21 19.30
C ILE A 228 -6.83 -0.97 19.58
N TRP A 229 -6.97 -1.50 20.79
CA TRP A 229 -8.02 -2.46 21.09
C TRP A 229 -8.56 -2.29 22.51
N PRO A 230 -9.88 -2.32 22.73
CA PRO A 230 -10.95 -2.37 21.73
C PRO A 230 -11.11 -1.08 20.93
N ILE A 231 -11.57 -1.18 19.68
CA ILE A 231 -11.85 -0.02 18.82
C ILE A 231 -13.03 0.75 19.41
N GLY A 232 -12.86 2.06 19.63
CA GLY A 232 -13.87 2.92 20.23
C GLY A 232 -13.95 2.83 21.77
N ASN A 233 -15.05 3.31 22.34
CA ASN A 233 -15.26 3.42 23.79
C ASN A 233 -16.23 2.35 24.32
N MET A 234 -16.27 1.18 23.69
CA MET A 234 -17.14 0.08 24.15
C MET A 234 -16.64 -0.47 25.49
N SER A 235 -17.54 -0.61 26.46
CA SER A 235 -17.27 -1.21 27.77
C SER A 235 -17.41 -2.73 27.70
N SER A 236 -16.63 -3.44 28.51
CA SER A 236 -16.67 -4.91 28.62
C SER A 236 -18.05 -5.48 28.93
N GLY A 237 -18.95 -4.68 29.54
CA GLY A 237 -20.33 -5.10 29.86
C GLY A 237 -21.30 -5.19 28.67
N THR A 238 -20.90 -4.82 27.46
CA THR A 238 -21.79 -4.83 26.28
C THR A 238 -21.80 -6.17 25.53
N LEU A 239 -20.81 -7.05 25.73
CA LEU A 239 -20.73 -8.34 25.06
C LEU A 239 -21.16 -9.49 25.98
N PRO A 240 -21.82 -10.54 25.45
CA PRO A 240 -22.03 -11.81 26.15
C PRO A 240 -20.71 -12.41 26.68
N GLY A 241 -20.74 -13.08 27.83
CA GLY A 241 -19.54 -13.56 28.56
C GLY A 241 -18.53 -14.39 27.74
N PHE A 242 -18.99 -15.16 26.73
CA PHE A 242 -18.09 -15.94 25.86
C PHE A 242 -17.28 -15.07 24.88
N LEU A 243 -17.65 -13.80 24.70
CA LEU A 243 -16.97 -12.81 23.86
C LEU A 243 -16.14 -11.83 24.68
N HIS A 244 -16.03 -12.00 26.01
CA HIS A 244 -15.17 -11.14 26.86
C HIS A 244 -13.69 -11.21 26.46
N PHE A 245 -13.22 -12.27 25.78
CA PHE A 245 -11.86 -12.31 25.24
C PHE A 245 -11.62 -11.24 24.16
N LEU A 246 -12.68 -10.74 23.51
CA LEU A 246 -12.62 -9.63 22.55
C LEU A 246 -12.59 -8.26 23.24
N LEU A 247 -12.93 -8.14 24.52
CA LEU A 247 -12.88 -6.88 25.27
C LEU A 247 -11.99 -7.07 26.51
N PRO A 248 -10.65 -7.05 26.36
CA PRO A 248 -9.75 -7.18 27.50
C PRO A 248 -9.99 -6.03 28.50
N GLU A 249 -9.91 -6.33 29.80
CA GLU A 249 -10.14 -5.35 30.88
C GLU A 249 -9.15 -4.18 30.83
N GLN A 250 -7.94 -4.42 30.31
CA GLN A 250 -6.98 -3.37 29.99
C GLN A 250 -6.89 -3.18 28.47
N PRO A 251 -7.01 -1.94 27.97
CA PRO A 251 -6.88 -1.68 26.55
C PRO A 251 -5.46 -1.98 26.07
N VAL A 252 -5.36 -2.66 24.92
CA VAL A 252 -4.07 -2.87 24.27
C VAL A 252 -3.63 -1.54 23.68
N THR A 253 -2.57 -0.99 24.26
CA THR A 253 -1.97 0.26 23.79
C THR A 253 -0.59 0.00 23.20
N ILE A 254 -0.25 0.74 22.14
CA ILE A 254 1.10 0.76 21.57
C ILE A 254 1.58 2.20 21.46
N LEU A 255 2.89 2.38 21.34
CA LEU A 255 3.47 3.67 21.03
C LEU A 255 2.99 4.17 19.65
N ALA A 256 2.72 5.47 19.51
CA ALA A 256 2.37 6.06 18.22
C ALA A 256 3.50 5.86 17.19
N ALA A 257 4.77 5.92 17.61
CA ALA A 257 5.89 5.61 16.72
C ALA A 257 5.88 4.15 16.23
N THR A 258 5.39 3.19 17.03
CA THR A 258 5.20 1.81 16.58
C THR A 258 4.10 1.73 15.53
N ALA A 259 2.96 2.39 15.75
CA ALA A 259 1.86 2.41 14.78
C ALA A 259 2.32 3.02 13.45
N VAL A 260 2.97 4.19 13.50
CA VAL A 260 3.54 4.85 12.32
C VAL A 260 4.59 3.97 11.66
N GLY A 261 5.56 3.43 12.41
CA GLY A 261 6.64 2.60 11.87
C GLY A 261 6.14 1.35 11.16
N LEU A 262 5.15 0.65 11.72
CA LEU A 262 4.56 -0.54 11.09
C LEU A 262 3.74 -0.19 9.84
N MET A 263 3.02 0.93 9.84
CA MET A 263 2.25 1.39 8.68
C MET A 263 3.16 1.88 7.54
N VAL A 264 4.25 2.59 7.87
CA VAL A 264 5.32 2.91 6.91
C VAL A 264 5.94 1.62 6.37
N PHE A 265 6.25 0.66 7.25
CA PHE A 265 6.85 -0.61 6.83
C PHE A 265 5.92 -1.42 5.91
N LEU A 266 4.60 -1.39 6.12
CA LEU A 266 3.65 -2.02 5.20
C LEU A 266 3.77 -1.44 3.78
N GLY A 267 3.92 -0.11 3.66
CA GLY A 267 4.25 0.55 2.39
C GLY A 267 5.57 0.04 1.81
N CYS A 268 6.63 0.07 2.61
CA CYS A 268 7.96 -0.40 2.20
C CYS A 268 7.95 -1.87 1.75
N ALA A 269 7.19 -2.72 2.43
CA ALA A 269 7.08 -4.15 2.16
C ALA A 269 6.45 -4.42 0.79
N GLY A 270 5.44 -3.64 0.39
CA GLY A 270 4.82 -3.71 -0.93
C GLY A 270 5.82 -3.45 -2.06
N LYS A 271 6.44 -2.25 -2.08
CA LYS A 271 7.38 -1.86 -3.15
C LYS A 271 8.68 -2.66 -3.16
N SER A 272 9.14 -3.11 -1.99
CA SER A 272 10.43 -3.80 -1.85
C SER A 272 10.28 -5.32 -1.74
N ALA A 273 9.13 -5.84 -2.14
CA ALA A 273 8.84 -7.27 -2.21
C ALA A 273 9.25 -8.04 -0.93
N GLN A 274 8.88 -7.51 0.24
CA GLN A 274 9.09 -8.21 1.52
C GLN A 274 7.91 -9.15 1.79
N ILE A 275 8.13 -10.21 2.57
CA ILE A 275 7.02 -11.07 3.04
C ILE A 275 6.03 -10.19 3.82
N PRO A 276 4.71 -10.28 3.55
CA PRO A 276 4.03 -11.25 2.66
C PRO A 276 3.82 -10.78 1.21
N LEU A 277 4.17 -9.54 0.86
CA LEU A 277 3.83 -8.88 -0.42
C LEU A 277 4.88 -9.09 -1.54
N TYR A 278 5.70 -10.14 -1.50
CA TYR A 278 6.78 -10.36 -2.49
C TYR A 278 6.33 -10.97 -3.81
N ILE A 279 5.12 -11.56 -3.86
CA ILE A 279 4.63 -12.44 -4.93
C ILE A 279 4.62 -11.83 -6.33
N TRP A 280 4.59 -10.50 -6.44
CA TRP A 280 4.53 -9.82 -7.73
C TRP A 280 5.88 -9.76 -8.45
N LEU A 281 7.00 -9.79 -7.72
CA LEU A 281 8.32 -9.51 -8.28
C LEU A 281 8.82 -10.62 -9.24
N PRO A 282 8.63 -11.92 -8.97
CA PRO A 282 8.97 -12.97 -9.92
C PRO A 282 8.14 -12.90 -11.21
N ASP A 283 6.85 -12.54 -11.11
CA ASP A 283 5.95 -12.41 -12.25
C ASP A 283 6.26 -11.15 -13.09
N ALA A 284 6.84 -10.11 -12.47
CA ALA A 284 7.33 -8.92 -13.16
C ALA A 284 8.41 -9.23 -14.22
N MET A 285 8.97 -10.44 -14.23
CA MET A 285 9.90 -10.91 -15.27
C MET A 285 9.23 -11.16 -16.63
N ALA A 286 7.91 -11.05 -16.72
CA ALA A 286 7.17 -10.97 -17.98
C ALA A 286 7.61 -9.76 -18.84
N GLY A 287 7.97 -8.64 -18.21
CA GLY A 287 8.36 -7.43 -18.93
C GLY A 287 9.72 -7.54 -19.64
N PRO A 288 10.05 -6.60 -20.55
CA PRO A 288 11.34 -6.58 -21.25
C PRO A 288 12.53 -6.56 -20.29
N THR A 289 13.62 -7.24 -20.62
CA THR A 289 14.76 -7.40 -19.70
C THR A 289 15.39 -6.09 -19.21
N PRO A 290 15.50 -5.00 -20.02
CA PRO A 290 15.97 -3.72 -19.51
C PRO A 290 15.06 -3.09 -18.45
N VAL A 291 13.75 -3.38 -18.49
CA VAL A 291 12.80 -2.99 -17.43
C VAL A 291 13.14 -3.70 -16.14
N SER A 292 13.40 -5.01 -16.19
CA SER A 292 13.82 -5.78 -15.02
C SER A 292 15.09 -5.19 -14.40
N ALA A 293 16.07 -4.79 -15.22
CA ALA A 293 17.26 -4.10 -14.71
C ALA A 293 16.90 -2.78 -14.00
N LEU A 294 16.02 -1.95 -14.57
CA LEU A 294 15.65 -0.66 -13.98
C LEU A 294 14.88 -0.80 -12.67
N ILE A 295 13.86 -1.67 -12.65
CA ILE A 295 12.99 -1.89 -11.49
C ILE A 295 13.79 -2.48 -10.32
N HIS A 296 14.68 -3.44 -10.60
CA HIS A 296 15.39 -4.20 -9.58
C HIS A 296 16.70 -3.56 -9.10
N ALA A 297 17.31 -2.68 -9.89
CA ALA A 297 18.59 -2.10 -9.55
C ALA A 297 18.45 -0.69 -8.98
N ALA A 298 17.86 0.22 -9.76
CA ALA A 298 18.00 1.65 -9.52
C ALA A 298 16.78 2.31 -8.87
N THR A 299 15.60 1.66 -8.89
CA THR A 299 14.35 2.38 -8.69
C THR A 299 13.37 1.76 -7.70
N MET A 300 12.42 0.94 -8.14
CA MET A 300 11.23 0.58 -7.39
C MET A 300 11.53 -0.14 -6.08
N VAL A 301 12.35 -1.19 -6.16
CA VAL A 301 12.54 -2.08 -5.03
C VAL A 301 13.39 -1.47 -3.92
N THR A 302 14.13 -0.40 -4.23
CA THR A 302 15.01 0.29 -3.28
C THR A 302 14.28 1.44 -2.57
N ALA A 303 13.11 1.85 -3.08
CA ALA A 303 12.32 2.95 -2.52
C ALA A 303 11.91 2.70 -1.06
N GLY A 304 11.58 1.46 -0.67
CA GLY A 304 11.23 1.16 0.72
C GLY A 304 12.43 1.24 1.67
N VAL A 305 13.60 0.77 1.26
CA VAL A 305 14.83 0.93 2.06
C VAL A 305 15.18 2.42 2.22
N TYR A 306 15.06 3.19 1.14
CA TYR A 306 15.23 4.64 1.16
C TYR A 306 14.26 5.32 2.13
N LEU A 307 12.97 4.95 2.12
CA LEU A 307 11.97 5.53 3.02
C LEU A 307 12.22 5.20 4.50
N VAL A 308 12.61 3.96 4.83
CA VAL A 308 12.98 3.60 6.20
C VAL A 308 14.22 4.36 6.65
N ALA A 309 15.24 4.49 5.79
CA ALA A 309 16.43 5.28 6.08
C ALA A 309 16.10 6.78 6.26
N ARG A 310 15.23 7.35 5.40
CA ARG A 310 14.78 8.74 5.48
C ARG A 310 13.99 9.04 6.74
N LEU A 311 13.21 8.06 7.23
CA LEU A 311 12.45 8.15 8.48
C LEU A 311 13.14 7.45 9.66
N SER A 312 14.48 7.32 9.63
CA SER A 312 15.25 6.64 10.68
C SER A 312 14.96 7.24 12.08
N ALA A 313 14.73 8.55 12.17
CA ALA A 313 14.37 9.24 13.41
C ALA A 313 13.05 8.75 14.02
N VAL A 314 12.10 8.26 13.20
CA VAL A 314 10.82 7.69 13.66
C VAL A 314 11.01 6.24 14.09
N PHE A 315 11.74 5.44 13.29
CA PHE A 315 11.93 4.01 13.56
C PHE A 315 12.70 3.75 14.85
N VAL A 316 13.72 4.56 15.16
CA VAL A 316 14.54 4.38 16.36
C VAL A 316 13.75 4.63 17.66
N LEU A 317 12.61 5.33 17.60
CA LEU A 317 11.71 5.47 18.76
C LEU A 317 10.95 4.18 19.11
N SER A 318 10.90 3.20 18.20
CA SER A 318 10.17 1.94 18.40
C SER A 318 11.08 0.74 18.14
N PRO A 319 11.67 0.13 19.19
CA PRO A 319 12.42 -1.12 19.06
C PRO A 319 11.56 -2.26 18.48
N ALA A 320 10.26 -2.26 18.75
CA ALA A 320 9.31 -3.23 18.20
C ALA A 320 9.17 -3.10 16.67
N ALA A 321 9.02 -1.88 16.14
CA ALA A 321 8.96 -1.67 14.69
C ALA A 321 10.26 -2.11 14.01
N LEU A 322 11.41 -1.75 14.57
CA LEU A 322 12.73 -2.19 14.08
C LEU A 322 12.88 -3.72 14.09
N ALA A 323 12.40 -4.41 15.13
CA ALA A 323 12.40 -5.88 15.16
C ALA A 323 11.56 -6.50 14.04
N VAL A 324 10.35 -5.98 13.82
CA VAL A 324 9.49 -6.47 12.72
C VAL A 324 10.19 -6.30 11.38
N VAL A 325 10.83 -5.14 11.15
CA VAL A 325 11.59 -4.86 9.94
C VAL A 325 12.74 -5.86 9.76
N ALA A 326 13.56 -6.07 10.79
CA ALA A 326 14.74 -6.94 10.72
C ALA A 326 14.37 -8.42 10.56
N VAL A 327 13.38 -8.89 11.32
CA VAL A 327 12.89 -10.28 11.25
C VAL A 327 12.26 -10.57 9.90
N THR A 328 11.43 -9.66 9.40
CA THR A 328 10.83 -9.82 8.06
C THR A 328 11.90 -9.83 6.98
N GLY A 329 12.93 -8.98 7.09
CA GLY A 329 14.09 -8.99 6.20
C GLY A 329 14.84 -10.32 6.22
N ALA A 330 15.10 -10.88 7.40
CA ALA A 330 15.77 -12.18 7.56
C ALA A 330 14.97 -13.34 6.97
N LEU A 331 13.66 -13.39 7.24
CA LEU A 331 12.77 -14.40 6.68
C LEU A 331 12.67 -14.28 5.15
N THR A 332 12.56 -13.06 4.63
CA THR A 332 12.52 -12.78 3.19
C THR A 332 13.84 -13.20 2.51
N ALA A 333 14.98 -12.89 3.13
CA ALA A 333 16.30 -13.28 2.64
C ALA A 333 16.44 -14.79 2.48
N LEU A 334 16.03 -15.56 3.50
CA LEU A 334 16.07 -17.02 3.51
C LEU A 334 15.07 -17.65 2.54
N LEU A 335 13.80 -17.25 2.61
CA LEU A 335 12.73 -17.82 1.79
C LEU A 335 13.08 -17.68 0.30
N ALA A 336 13.42 -16.47 -0.15
CA ALA A 336 13.75 -16.22 -1.54
C ALA A 336 15.02 -16.97 -1.98
N ALA A 337 16.01 -17.08 -1.10
CA ALA A 337 17.23 -17.81 -1.41
C ALA A 337 17.00 -19.32 -1.61
N THR A 338 16.08 -19.92 -0.85
CA THR A 338 15.72 -21.34 -1.05
C THR A 338 15.01 -21.57 -2.38
N ILE A 339 14.10 -20.67 -2.78
CA ILE A 339 13.39 -20.76 -4.08
C ILE A 339 14.40 -20.69 -5.23
N GLY A 340 15.38 -19.78 -5.16
CA GLY A 340 16.41 -19.60 -6.18
C GLY A 340 17.26 -20.84 -6.48
N LEU A 341 17.35 -21.81 -5.55
CA LEU A 341 18.16 -23.03 -5.72
C LEU A 341 17.69 -23.91 -6.89
N PHE A 342 16.37 -23.98 -7.13
CA PHE A 342 15.76 -24.90 -8.10
C PHE A 342 15.05 -24.18 -9.27
N GLN A 343 15.12 -22.84 -9.35
CA GLN A 343 14.50 -22.10 -10.46
C GLN A 343 15.31 -22.24 -11.75
N ASN A 344 14.65 -22.58 -12.86
CA ASN A 344 15.34 -22.81 -14.14
C ASN A 344 15.35 -21.59 -15.07
N ASP A 345 14.42 -20.67 -14.88
CA ASP A 345 14.35 -19.41 -15.60
C ASP A 345 15.42 -18.44 -15.09
N LEU A 346 16.29 -17.99 -16.00
CA LEU A 346 17.43 -17.13 -15.68
C LEU A 346 16.99 -15.80 -15.06
N LYS A 347 15.91 -15.18 -15.56
CA LYS A 347 15.39 -13.91 -15.03
C LYS A 347 14.75 -14.10 -13.66
N LYS A 348 14.00 -15.19 -13.45
CA LYS A 348 13.37 -15.48 -12.14
C LYS A 348 14.41 -15.79 -11.07
N VAL A 349 15.51 -16.49 -11.39
CA VAL A 349 16.64 -16.65 -10.45
C VAL A 349 17.16 -15.27 -10.02
N LEU A 350 17.34 -14.35 -10.97
CA LEU A 350 17.76 -12.98 -10.67
C LEU A 350 16.71 -12.20 -9.87
N ALA A 351 15.42 -12.37 -10.14
CA ALA A 351 14.34 -11.75 -9.38
C ALA A 351 14.32 -12.22 -7.91
N TYR A 352 14.36 -13.52 -7.65
CA TYR A 352 14.44 -14.07 -6.28
C TYR A 352 15.72 -13.67 -5.57
N SER A 353 16.83 -13.59 -6.30
CA SER A 353 18.06 -13.06 -5.71
C SER A 353 17.92 -11.59 -5.31
N THR A 354 17.07 -10.80 -5.98
CA THR A 354 16.77 -9.41 -5.58
C THR A 354 15.88 -9.38 -4.34
N VAL A 355 14.83 -10.21 -4.28
CA VAL A 355 14.02 -10.38 -3.05
C VAL A 355 14.93 -10.70 -1.86
N SER A 356 15.89 -11.61 -2.07
CA SER A 356 16.85 -11.99 -1.03
C SER A 356 17.78 -10.83 -0.61
N GLN A 357 18.38 -10.12 -1.57
CA GLN A 357 19.25 -8.96 -1.27
C GLN A 357 18.51 -7.80 -0.58
N LEU A 358 17.26 -7.53 -0.98
CA LEU A 358 16.41 -6.56 -0.26
C LEU A 358 16.18 -7.00 1.17
N GLY A 359 15.96 -8.30 1.41
CA GLY A 359 15.93 -8.87 2.76
C GLY A 359 17.15 -8.49 3.60
N TYR A 360 18.37 -8.56 3.05
CA TYR A 360 19.58 -8.06 3.72
C TYR A 360 19.55 -6.56 3.98
N MET A 361 19.10 -5.75 3.02
CA MET A 361 18.96 -4.30 3.23
C MET A 361 18.00 -3.98 4.38
N PHE A 362 16.87 -4.71 4.47
CA PHE A 362 15.90 -4.59 5.56
C PHE A 362 16.43 -5.12 6.89
N ILE A 363 17.29 -6.15 6.91
CA ILE A 363 18.07 -6.49 8.11
C ILE A 363 18.90 -5.27 8.53
N GLY A 364 19.64 -4.65 7.60
CA GLY A 364 20.50 -3.49 7.89
C GLY A 364 19.74 -2.33 8.52
N VAL A 365 18.69 -1.83 7.86
CA VAL A 365 17.88 -0.72 8.42
C VAL A 365 17.07 -1.15 9.66
N GLY A 366 16.71 -2.43 9.78
CA GLY A 366 15.96 -2.97 10.91
C GLY A 366 16.79 -3.16 12.18
N VAL A 367 18.09 -3.45 12.08
CA VAL A 367 19.00 -3.49 13.24
C VAL A 367 19.55 -2.10 13.60
N GLY A 368 19.11 -1.05 12.88
CA GLY A 368 19.55 0.32 13.09
C GLY A 368 20.83 0.71 12.32
N ALA A 369 21.42 -0.20 11.55
CA ALA A 369 22.56 0.08 10.68
C ALA A 369 22.11 0.74 9.36
N PHE A 370 21.48 1.91 9.46
CA PHE A 370 20.86 2.61 8.32
C PHE A 370 21.85 2.90 7.18
N ALA A 371 23.07 3.34 7.53
CA ALA A 371 24.12 3.59 6.55
C ALA A 371 24.55 2.32 5.81
N ALA A 372 24.77 1.21 6.52
CA ALA A 372 25.14 -0.07 5.91
C ALA A 372 24.03 -0.62 5.00
N GLY A 373 22.78 -0.59 5.49
CA GLY A 373 21.60 -1.00 4.71
C GLY A 373 21.45 -0.19 3.41
N PHE A 374 21.61 1.13 3.49
CA PHE A 374 21.58 2.00 2.32
C PHE A 374 22.81 1.85 1.41
N PHE A 375 23.99 1.60 1.96
CA PHE A 375 25.17 1.33 1.14
C PHE A 375 25.02 0.06 0.31
N HIS A 376 24.38 -0.97 0.87
CA HIS A 376 24.06 -2.16 0.10
C HIS A 376 23.08 -1.86 -1.05
N VAL A 377 22.13 -0.92 -0.89
CA VAL A 377 21.31 -0.42 -2.01
C VAL A 377 22.18 0.12 -3.15
N PHE A 378 23.18 0.94 -2.80
CA PHE A 378 24.08 1.56 -3.76
C PHE A 378 24.91 0.54 -4.54
N THR A 379 25.57 -0.41 -3.85
CA THR A 379 26.37 -1.45 -4.52
C THR A 379 25.49 -2.38 -5.36
N HIS A 380 24.30 -2.72 -4.84
CA HIS A 380 23.31 -3.55 -5.51
C HIS A 380 22.84 -3.00 -6.84
N ALA A 381 22.69 -1.68 -6.95
CA ALA A 381 22.30 -1.06 -8.21
C ALA A 381 23.27 -1.41 -9.35
N PHE A 382 24.58 -1.47 -9.09
CA PHE A 382 25.56 -1.79 -10.13
C PHE A 382 25.55 -3.28 -10.49
N PHE A 383 25.72 -4.16 -9.49
CA PHE A 383 25.84 -5.59 -9.78
C PHE A 383 24.53 -6.21 -10.26
N LYS A 384 23.35 -5.72 -9.82
CA LYS A 384 22.07 -6.20 -10.37
C LYS A 384 21.80 -5.71 -11.76
N ALA A 385 22.08 -4.44 -12.06
CA ALA A 385 21.93 -3.96 -13.43
C ALA A 385 22.86 -4.76 -14.35
N CYS A 386 24.11 -5.03 -13.94
CA CYS A 386 25.02 -5.89 -14.69
C CYS A 386 24.47 -7.31 -14.90
N LEU A 387 23.94 -7.96 -13.86
CA LEU A 387 23.37 -9.31 -13.95
C LEU A 387 22.14 -9.37 -14.87
N PHE A 388 21.19 -8.44 -14.72
CA PHE A 388 19.97 -8.42 -15.55
C PHE A 388 20.27 -8.08 -17.01
N LEU A 389 21.12 -7.09 -17.27
CA LEU A 389 21.53 -6.77 -18.65
C LEU A 389 22.42 -7.87 -19.26
N GLY A 390 23.22 -8.55 -18.45
CA GLY A 390 24.01 -9.71 -18.87
C GLY A 390 23.11 -10.90 -19.24
N ALA A 391 22.10 -11.19 -18.42
CA ALA A 391 21.06 -12.16 -18.74
C ALA A 391 20.27 -11.75 -20.00
N GLY A 392 19.96 -10.46 -20.16
CA GLY A 392 19.32 -9.94 -21.37
C GLY A 392 20.16 -10.17 -22.63
N SER A 393 21.48 -10.07 -22.53
CA SER A 393 22.40 -10.31 -23.64
C SER A 393 22.41 -11.78 -24.03
N VAL A 394 22.40 -12.69 -23.04
CA VAL A 394 22.24 -14.13 -23.24
C VAL A 394 20.89 -14.44 -23.89
N ILE A 395 19.79 -13.90 -23.35
CA ILE A 395 18.44 -14.11 -23.88
C ILE A 395 18.34 -13.61 -25.32
N HIS A 396 18.91 -12.44 -25.62
CA HIS A 396 18.94 -11.90 -26.98
C HIS A 396 19.65 -12.84 -27.96
N ALA A 397 20.78 -13.44 -27.56
CA ALA A 397 21.50 -14.42 -28.38
C ALA A 397 20.71 -15.73 -28.59
N ILE A 398 19.95 -16.19 -27.58
CA ILE A 398 19.10 -17.38 -27.68
C ILE A 398 17.83 -17.11 -28.51
N HIS A 399 17.30 -15.89 -28.41
CA HIS A 399 16.05 -15.46 -29.07
C HIS A 399 16.19 -15.35 -30.60
N VAL A 400 17.41 -15.39 -31.13
CA VAL A 400 17.66 -15.49 -32.58
C VAL A 400 17.00 -16.74 -33.18
N ARG A 401 16.90 -17.85 -32.42
CA ARG A 401 16.26 -19.10 -32.89
C ARG A 401 15.04 -19.51 -32.09
N ILE A 402 15.00 -19.22 -30.80
CA ILE A 402 13.91 -19.57 -29.89
C ILE A 402 13.11 -18.30 -29.60
N HIS A 403 12.09 -18.02 -30.42
CA HIS A 403 11.26 -16.81 -30.28
C HIS A 403 10.28 -16.87 -29.10
N ASP A 404 10.04 -18.06 -28.54
CA ASP A 404 9.28 -18.23 -27.31
C ASP A 404 10.03 -17.58 -26.12
N THR A 405 9.36 -16.65 -25.45
CA THR A 405 9.91 -15.85 -24.34
C THR A 405 10.25 -16.69 -23.12
N ASP A 406 9.46 -17.72 -22.79
CA ASP A 406 9.73 -18.60 -21.65
C ASP A 406 10.88 -19.57 -21.97
N ARG A 407 10.88 -20.16 -23.17
CA ARG A 407 11.93 -21.12 -23.57
C ARG A 407 13.29 -20.46 -23.76
N SER A 408 13.33 -19.21 -24.22
CA SER A 408 14.59 -18.46 -24.37
C SER A 408 15.20 -18.03 -23.02
N GLN A 409 14.39 -17.99 -21.96
CA GLN A 409 14.84 -17.67 -20.60
C GLN A 409 15.24 -18.90 -19.78
N ASP A 410 14.85 -20.11 -20.22
CA ASP A 410 15.17 -21.36 -19.53
C ASP A 410 16.66 -21.75 -19.70
N MET A 411 17.38 -21.87 -18.59
CA MET A 411 18.77 -22.33 -18.54
C MET A 411 18.96 -23.78 -19.02
N GLY A 412 17.88 -24.55 -19.17
CA GLY A 412 17.87 -25.85 -19.84
C GLY A 412 18.34 -25.77 -21.29
N ASN A 413 17.94 -24.72 -22.00
CA ASN A 413 18.25 -24.47 -23.42
C ASN A 413 19.56 -23.66 -23.61
N MET A 414 20.29 -23.39 -22.53
CA MET A 414 21.56 -22.65 -22.56
C MET A 414 22.76 -23.60 -22.38
N GLY A 415 23.96 -23.08 -22.15
CA GLY A 415 25.19 -23.85 -21.92
C GLY A 415 26.26 -23.56 -22.95
N GLY A 416 27.54 -23.77 -22.60
CA GLY A 416 28.66 -23.60 -23.53
C GLY A 416 28.88 -22.18 -24.11
N LEU A 417 28.12 -21.18 -23.67
CA LEU A 417 28.16 -19.81 -24.21
C LEU A 417 29.48 -19.07 -23.93
N LYS A 418 30.35 -19.59 -23.07
CA LYS A 418 31.64 -18.95 -22.74
C LYS A 418 32.54 -18.71 -23.95
N ALA A 419 32.45 -19.54 -24.98
CA ALA A 419 33.28 -19.42 -26.18
C ALA A 419 32.75 -18.37 -27.15
N TYR A 420 31.43 -18.16 -27.15
CA TYR A 420 30.71 -17.29 -28.09
C TYR A 420 30.52 -15.87 -27.56
N MET A 421 30.40 -15.72 -26.24
CA MET A 421 30.09 -14.44 -25.57
C MET A 421 31.13 -14.10 -24.48
N PRO A 422 32.39 -13.79 -24.84
CA PRO A 422 33.48 -13.61 -23.88
C PRO A 422 33.37 -12.34 -23.05
N ILE A 423 32.71 -11.29 -23.53
CA ILE A 423 32.53 -10.06 -22.74
C ILE A 423 31.39 -10.29 -21.74
N THR A 424 30.25 -10.75 -22.23
CA THR A 424 29.06 -11.00 -21.40
C THR A 424 29.35 -12.01 -20.28
N ARG A 425 30.14 -13.08 -20.54
CA ARG A 425 30.50 -14.04 -19.49
C ARG A 425 31.31 -13.40 -18.36
N TRP A 426 32.27 -12.52 -18.69
CA TRP A 426 33.18 -11.96 -17.69
C TRP A 426 32.48 -10.89 -16.87
N THR A 427 31.68 -10.04 -17.51
CA THR A 427 30.88 -9.03 -16.81
C THR A 427 29.84 -9.69 -15.90
N TYR A 428 29.17 -10.75 -16.36
CA TYR A 428 28.23 -11.52 -15.54
C TYR A 428 28.95 -12.20 -14.36
N LEU A 429 30.11 -12.83 -14.60
CA LEU A 429 30.90 -13.48 -13.54
C LEU A 429 31.38 -12.48 -12.49
N ILE A 430 31.87 -11.32 -12.90
CA ILE A 430 32.27 -10.23 -11.99
C ILE A 430 31.08 -9.82 -11.11
N ALA A 431 29.90 -9.68 -11.70
CA ALA A 431 28.70 -9.34 -10.94
C ALA A 431 28.26 -10.47 -10.00
N CYS A 432 28.44 -11.75 -10.38
CA CYS A 432 28.26 -12.90 -9.49
C CYS A 432 29.22 -12.87 -8.30
N PHE A 433 30.49 -12.54 -8.51
CA PHE A 433 31.45 -12.36 -7.41
C PHE A 433 31.07 -11.20 -6.49
N ALA A 434 30.59 -10.09 -7.06
CA ALA A 434 30.16 -8.92 -6.30
C ALA A 434 28.98 -9.27 -5.37
N ILE A 435 27.91 -9.88 -5.89
CA ILE A 435 26.72 -10.25 -5.08
C ILE A 435 27.02 -11.39 -4.08
N ALA A 436 27.86 -12.35 -4.44
CA ALA A 436 28.20 -13.47 -3.56
C ALA A 436 29.10 -13.03 -2.38
N GLY A 437 29.78 -11.89 -2.51
CA GLY A 437 30.67 -11.34 -1.48
C GLY A 437 32.09 -11.90 -1.59
N LEU A 438 32.68 -11.89 -2.79
CA LEU A 438 34.10 -12.25 -2.97
C LEU A 438 34.98 -11.38 -2.05
N PRO A 439 35.87 -11.96 -1.22
CA PRO A 439 36.65 -11.19 -0.26
C PRO A 439 37.47 -10.08 -0.93
N ILE A 440 37.42 -8.88 -0.35
CA ILE A 440 38.15 -7.65 -0.75
C ILE A 440 37.70 -7.07 -2.10
N LEU A 441 37.57 -7.88 -3.14
CA LEU A 441 37.27 -7.45 -4.51
C LEU A 441 35.76 -7.23 -4.77
N GLY A 442 34.88 -7.99 -4.11
CA GLY A 442 33.44 -7.88 -4.33
C GLY A 442 32.83 -6.75 -3.51
N SER A 443 32.06 -5.85 -4.12
CA SER A 443 31.34 -4.79 -3.38
C SER A 443 30.31 -5.33 -2.37
N GLY A 444 29.78 -6.53 -2.59
CA GLY A 444 28.91 -7.22 -1.65
C GLY A 444 29.60 -7.66 -0.37
N PHE A 445 30.93 -7.89 -0.37
CA PHE A 445 31.68 -8.23 0.84
C PHE A 445 31.63 -7.06 1.84
N TRP A 446 31.97 -5.87 1.38
CA TRP A 446 31.97 -4.66 2.21
C TRP A 446 30.57 -4.30 2.72
N SER A 447 29.55 -4.39 1.85
CA SER A 447 28.18 -3.97 2.21
C SER A 447 27.39 -5.02 3.00
N LYS A 448 27.41 -6.29 2.59
CA LYS A 448 26.58 -7.35 3.22
C LYS A 448 27.17 -7.82 4.55
N ASP A 449 28.48 -7.98 4.64
CA ASP A 449 29.09 -8.48 5.88
C ASP A 449 29.03 -7.43 6.99
N GLU A 450 29.07 -6.13 6.66
CA GLU A 450 28.84 -5.04 7.61
C GLU A 450 27.42 -5.10 8.21
N ILE A 451 26.39 -5.38 7.41
CA ILE A 451 25.02 -5.55 7.89
C ILE A 451 24.93 -6.71 8.90
N LEU A 452 25.54 -7.85 8.56
CA LEU A 452 25.53 -9.03 9.43
C LEU A 452 26.31 -8.77 10.73
N TRP A 453 27.47 -8.13 10.61
CA TRP A 453 28.28 -7.70 11.74
C TRP A 453 27.47 -6.80 12.71
N LYS A 454 26.77 -5.78 12.18
CA LYS A 454 25.93 -4.89 12.99
C LYS A 454 24.74 -5.63 13.61
N ALA A 455 24.14 -6.60 12.91
CA ALA A 455 23.07 -7.42 13.45
C ALA A 455 23.47 -8.22 14.70
N PHE A 456 24.75 -8.61 14.81
CA PHE A 456 25.25 -9.34 15.98
C PHE A 456 25.61 -8.43 17.16
N THR A 457 26.03 -7.19 16.88
CA THR A 457 26.78 -6.33 17.82
C THR A 457 26.00 -5.15 18.34
N VAL A 458 24.96 -4.73 17.62
CA VAL A 458 24.18 -3.54 17.96
C VAL A 458 23.07 -3.91 18.95
N ASP A 459 22.92 -3.09 19.99
CA ASP A 459 21.73 -3.06 20.84
C ASP A 459 20.98 -1.73 20.62
N ILE A 460 19.67 -1.84 20.38
CA ILE A 460 18.77 -0.70 20.23
C ILE A 460 18.34 -0.25 21.62
N MET A 461 18.65 1.00 21.98
CA MET A 461 18.23 1.56 23.26
C MET A 461 16.77 1.99 23.20
N ALA A 462 15.98 1.59 24.19
CA ALA A 462 14.65 2.11 24.38
C ALA A 462 14.73 3.61 24.76
N VAL A 463 14.03 4.47 24.03
CA VAL A 463 13.88 5.88 24.41
C VAL A 463 12.86 5.93 25.54
N SER A 464 13.34 5.99 26.78
CA SER A 464 12.51 5.96 27.99
C SER A 464 11.59 7.18 28.06
N ALA A 465 10.27 6.94 27.98
CA ALA A 465 9.25 7.93 28.29
C ALA A 465 8.58 7.59 29.64
N PRO A 466 8.33 8.55 30.53
CA PRO A 466 7.70 8.29 31.82
C PRO A 466 6.34 7.60 31.65
N GLY A 467 6.14 6.45 32.32
CA GLY A 467 4.88 5.71 32.31
C GLY A 467 4.61 4.86 31.06
N VAL A 468 5.59 4.67 30.17
CA VAL A 468 5.45 3.85 28.96
C VAL A 468 6.40 2.65 29.02
N SER A 469 5.86 1.43 29.13
CA SER A 469 6.65 0.22 28.94
C SER A 469 6.87 -0.03 27.44
N GLN A 470 8.13 -0.14 27.03
CA GLN A 470 8.48 -0.47 25.65
C GLN A 470 8.93 -1.91 25.55
N TRP A 471 8.50 -2.60 24.51
CA TRP A 471 9.02 -3.93 24.20
C TRP A 471 10.48 -3.80 23.73
N MET A 472 11.36 -4.58 24.34
CA MET A 472 12.79 -4.61 24.03
C MET A 472 13.13 -5.91 23.29
N TRP A 473 14.21 -5.87 22.51
CA TRP A 473 14.67 -7.04 21.79
C TRP A 473 15.14 -8.15 22.75
N PRO A 474 14.74 -9.40 22.53
CA PRO A 474 15.36 -10.54 23.17
C PRO A 474 16.86 -10.60 22.80
N SER A 475 17.73 -10.89 23.77
CA SER A 475 19.19 -10.89 23.55
C SER A 475 19.68 -11.87 22.47
N TRP A 476 18.89 -12.92 22.18
CA TRP A 476 19.18 -13.91 21.14
C TRP A 476 18.76 -13.47 19.73
N LEU A 477 17.88 -12.48 19.59
CA LEU A 477 17.25 -12.13 18.31
C LEU A 477 18.27 -11.66 17.28
N GLY A 478 19.17 -10.74 17.63
CA GLY A 478 20.23 -10.27 16.74
C GLY A 478 21.17 -11.40 16.27
N ARG A 479 21.49 -12.34 17.16
CA ARG A 479 22.31 -13.52 16.83
C ARG A 479 21.57 -14.48 15.88
N ALA A 480 20.27 -14.66 16.07
CA ALA A 480 19.46 -15.47 15.16
C ALA A 480 19.39 -14.84 13.77
N ILE A 481 19.20 -13.53 13.68
CA ILE A 481 19.21 -12.77 12.41
C ILE A 481 20.56 -12.90 11.70
N TYR A 482 21.67 -12.80 12.45
CA TYR A 482 23.01 -13.01 11.91
C TYR A 482 23.16 -14.39 11.26
N TRP A 483 22.86 -15.47 11.99
CA TRP A 483 23.00 -16.83 11.46
C TRP A 483 22.04 -17.13 10.31
N ALA A 484 20.80 -16.63 10.37
CA ALA A 484 19.87 -16.66 9.25
C ALA A 484 20.46 -15.98 8.01
N GLY A 485 21.06 -14.80 8.18
CA GLY A 485 21.74 -14.07 7.12
C GLY A 485 22.96 -14.81 6.56
N VAL A 486 23.78 -15.46 7.38
CA VAL A 486 24.91 -16.29 6.92
C VAL A 486 24.40 -17.49 6.10
N THR A 487 23.35 -18.17 6.55
CA THR A 487 22.74 -19.27 5.78
C THR A 487 22.19 -18.79 4.44
N GLY A 488 21.49 -17.65 4.40
CA GLY A 488 21.06 -17.04 3.15
C GLY A 488 22.23 -16.68 2.22
N ALA A 489 23.40 -16.36 2.76
CA ALA A 489 24.59 -15.98 1.99
C ALA A 489 25.19 -17.19 1.29
N VAL A 490 25.17 -18.37 1.95
CA VAL A 490 25.56 -19.65 1.34
C VAL A 490 24.68 -19.93 0.13
N PHE A 491 23.35 -19.85 0.30
CA PHE A 491 22.40 -20.09 -0.79
C PHE A 491 22.54 -19.07 -1.91
N THR A 492 22.76 -17.79 -1.58
CA THR A 492 23.05 -16.73 -2.54
C THR A 492 24.24 -17.05 -3.41
N SER A 493 25.36 -17.41 -2.79
CA SER A 493 26.55 -17.85 -3.52
C SER A 493 26.21 -19.07 -4.41
N PHE A 494 25.54 -20.08 -3.87
CA PHE A 494 25.20 -21.29 -4.60
C PHE A 494 24.34 -21.04 -5.85
N TYR A 495 23.18 -20.37 -5.73
CA TYR A 495 22.29 -20.19 -6.87
C TYR A 495 22.86 -19.22 -7.92
N MET A 496 23.68 -18.24 -7.51
CA MET A 496 24.32 -17.33 -8.45
C MET A 496 25.35 -18.06 -9.31
N PHE A 497 26.23 -18.85 -8.69
CA PHE A 497 27.19 -19.67 -9.45
C PHE A 497 26.52 -20.80 -10.23
N ARG A 498 25.43 -21.38 -9.72
CA ARG A 498 24.57 -22.30 -10.51
C ARG A 498 24.10 -21.64 -11.80
N SER A 499 23.56 -20.42 -11.73
CA SER A 499 23.10 -19.69 -12.92
C SER A 499 24.23 -19.48 -13.93
N TYR A 500 25.43 -19.13 -13.45
CA TYR A 500 26.61 -18.95 -14.28
C TYR A 500 27.07 -20.26 -14.96
N PHE A 501 27.21 -21.35 -14.20
CA PHE A 501 27.67 -22.63 -14.74
C PHE A 501 26.67 -23.23 -15.74
N ARG A 502 25.36 -23.17 -15.44
CA ARG A 502 24.32 -23.67 -16.35
C ARG A 502 24.28 -22.89 -17.66
N THR A 503 24.54 -21.58 -17.62
CA THR A 503 24.45 -20.70 -18.78
C THR A 503 25.71 -20.73 -19.66
N PHE A 504 26.90 -20.63 -19.06
CA PHE A 504 28.15 -20.43 -19.81
C PHE A 504 29.04 -21.67 -19.94
N HIS A 505 28.90 -22.67 -19.05
CA HIS A 505 29.73 -23.88 -19.04
C HIS A 505 29.01 -25.09 -19.66
N GLY A 506 29.77 -26.16 -19.89
CA GLY A 506 29.28 -27.38 -20.54
C GLY A 506 29.14 -27.24 -22.05
N GLU A 507 28.33 -28.11 -22.63
CA GLU A 507 27.96 -28.08 -24.05
C GLU A 507 26.76 -27.16 -24.28
N PHE A 508 26.67 -26.60 -25.49
CA PHE A 508 25.52 -25.82 -25.93
C PHE A 508 24.31 -26.73 -26.13
N ARG A 509 23.16 -26.36 -25.54
CA ARG A 509 21.94 -27.20 -25.52
C ARG A 509 20.72 -26.56 -26.19
N GLY A 510 20.87 -25.38 -26.80
CA GLY A 510 19.73 -24.66 -27.38
C GLY A 510 19.25 -25.27 -28.70
N TRP A 511 20.18 -25.46 -29.63
CA TRP A 511 19.94 -26.02 -30.96
C TRP A 511 21.24 -26.57 -31.54
N LYS A 512 21.15 -27.33 -32.64
CA LYS A 512 22.31 -27.79 -33.39
C LYS A 512 22.84 -26.67 -34.27
N ILE A 513 24.08 -26.26 -34.02
CA ILE A 513 24.71 -25.13 -34.70
C ILE A 513 25.02 -25.52 -36.15
N ASP A 514 24.45 -24.77 -37.10
CA ASP A 514 24.74 -24.85 -38.53
C ASP A 514 25.53 -23.60 -38.96
N PRO A 515 26.83 -23.73 -39.34
CA PRO A 515 27.63 -22.61 -39.83
C PRO A 515 27.13 -21.99 -41.14
N THR A 516 26.31 -22.70 -41.90
CA THR A 516 25.75 -22.25 -43.18
C THR A 516 24.33 -21.68 -43.05
N TRP A 517 23.85 -21.54 -41.81
CA TRP A 517 22.53 -21.00 -41.52
C TRP A 517 22.32 -19.63 -42.17
N LYS A 518 21.35 -19.58 -43.09
CA LYS A 518 20.79 -18.33 -43.62
C LYS A 518 19.46 -18.12 -42.93
N ASP A 519 19.29 -16.94 -42.35
CA ASP A 519 18.04 -16.57 -41.67
C ASP A 519 16.85 -16.74 -42.63
N PRO A 520 15.87 -17.61 -42.33
CA PRO A 520 14.68 -17.78 -43.16
C PRO A 520 13.81 -16.52 -43.26
N GLY A 521 14.03 -15.50 -42.42
CA GLY A 521 13.12 -14.37 -42.20
C GLY A 521 13.43 -13.04 -42.90
N HIS A 522 14.43 -12.95 -43.78
CA HIS A 522 14.75 -11.69 -44.51
C HIS A 522 14.27 -11.66 -45.97
N GLY A 523 13.09 -12.24 -46.23
CA GLY A 523 12.38 -12.07 -47.50
C GLY A 523 11.33 -10.96 -47.41
N HIS A 524 11.56 -9.82 -48.05
CA HIS A 524 10.50 -8.85 -48.33
C HIS A 524 9.48 -9.48 -49.29
N GLY A 525 8.28 -9.77 -48.80
CA GLY A 525 7.13 -10.20 -49.60
C GLY A 525 5.86 -10.01 -48.78
N HIS A 526 5.08 -8.99 -49.13
CA HIS A 526 3.66 -8.97 -48.84
C HIS A 526 3.06 -10.24 -49.44
N ASP A 527 2.27 -11.00 -48.68
CA ASP A 527 0.94 -11.44 -49.09
C ASP A 527 0.21 -12.16 -47.94
N ASP A 528 -1.10 -11.99 -48.01
CA ASP A 528 -2.17 -12.30 -47.06
C ASP A 528 -2.37 -13.80 -46.77
N HIS A 529 -2.93 -14.06 -45.58
CA HIS A 529 -3.74 -15.22 -45.18
C HIS A 529 -3.18 -16.65 -45.40
N GLY A 530 -2.79 -17.31 -44.31
CA GLY A 530 -2.60 -18.77 -44.26
C GLY A 530 -2.58 -19.27 -42.82
N HIS A 531 -3.37 -20.31 -42.55
CA HIS A 531 -3.77 -20.83 -41.25
C HIS A 531 -2.65 -21.44 -40.39
N ASP A 532 -2.94 -21.52 -39.09
CA ASP A 532 -2.33 -22.36 -38.07
C ASP A 532 -1.72 -23.66 -38.58
N ASP A 533 -0.42 -23.83 -38.38
CA ASP A 533 0.22 -25.14 -38.31
C ASP A 533 1.11 -25.21 -37.06
N HIS A 534 0.46 -25.61 -35.95
CA HIS A 534 1.13 -26.19 -34.79
C HIS A 534 1.67 -27.59 -35.16
N HIS A 535 2.76 -27.64 -35.93
CA HIS A 535 3.55 -28.85 -36.01
C HIS A 535 4.59 -28.86 -34.89
N GLU A 536 4.26 -29.58 -33.82
CA GLU A 536 5.24 -30.15 -32.89
C GLU A 536 6.14 -31.12 -33.65
N GLU A 537 7.20 -30.60 -34.29
CA GLU A 537 8.30 -31.45 -34.72
C GLU A 537 9.24 -31.68 -33.52
N HIS A 538 9.18 -32.91 -33.00
CA HIS A 538 10.22 -33.53 -32.16
C HIS A 538 11.53 -33.79 -32.92
N GLY A 539 11.92 -32.90 -33.84
CA GLY A 539 13.19 -32.91 -34.56
C GLY A 539 14.23 -32.01 -33.88
N GLU A 540 15.52 -32.36 -34.00
CA GLU A 540 16.62 -31.51 -33.55
C GLU A 540 16.58 -30.16 -34.28
N ILE A 541 16.18 -29.12 -33.56
CA ILE A 541 16.17 -27.73 -34.03
C ILE A 541 17.60 -27.36 -34.47
N THR A 542 17.80 -26.95 -35.72
CA THR A 542 19.04 -26.34 -36.22
C THR A 542 18.95 -24.82 -36.19
N GLY A 543 20.09 -24.13 -36.09
CA GLY A 543 20.12 -22.67 -35.98
C GLY A 543 21.52 -22.06 -36.11
N PRO A 544 21.62 -20.72 -36.08
CA PRO A 544 22.88 -20.00 -36.30
C PRO A 544 23.86 -20.16 -35.13
N VAL A 545 25.11 -19.76 -35.35
CA VAL A 545 26.11 -19.67 -34.28
C VAL A 545 25.71 -18.55 -33.31
N PRO A 546 25.59 -18.81 -31.99
CA PRO A 546 25.39 -17.75 -31.01
C PRO A 546 26.51 -16.70 -31.10
N HIS A 547 26.17 -15.43 -30.97
CA HIS A 547 27.15 -14.34 -31.05
C HIS A 547 27.06 -13.40 -29.86
N GLU A 548 28.13 -12.64 -29.64
CA GLU A 548 28.18 -11.60 -28.63
C GLU A 548 27.22 -10.44 -28.96
N SER A 549 26.77 -9.74 -27.93
CA SER A 549 25.92 -8.56 -28.09
C SER A 549 26.69 -7.37 -28.69
N PRO A 550 26.01 -6.50 -29.46
CA PRO A 550 26.61 -5.31 -30.06
C PRO A 550 27.09 -4.28 -29.01
N LEU A 551 27.89 -3.31 -29.45
CA LEU A 551 28.54 -2.30 -28.58
C LEU A 551 27.58 -1.53 -27.66
N PRO A 552 26.38 -1.07 -28.10
CA PRO A 552 25.45 -0.37 -27.22
C PRO A 552 24.97 -1.20 -26.04
N MET A 553 25.04 -2.55 -26.13
CA MET A 553 24.70 -3.46 -25.04
C MET A 553 25.93 -3.82 -24.19
N THR A 554 27.09 -4.05 -24.80
CA THR A 554 28.30 -4.48 -24.08
C THR A 554 29.01 -3.36 -23.31
N ILE A 555 28.95 -2.10 -23.78
CA ILE A 555 29.53 -0.95 -23.07
C ILE A 555 28.89 -0.76 -21.68
N PRO A 556 27.54 -0.71 -21.54
CA PRO A 556 26.89 -0.72 -20.23
C PRO A 556 27.35 -1.86 -19.32
N LEU A 557 27.51 -3.07 -19.84
CA LEU A 557 27.95 -4.22 -19.04
C LEU A 557 29.37 -4.04 -18.49
N MET A 558 30.31 -3.57 -19.31
CA MET A 558 31.69 -3.33 -18.89
C MET A 558 31.76 -2.25 -17.80
N VAL A 559 31.03 -1.15 -17.98
CA VAL A 559 30.97 -0.05 -17.00
C VAL A 559 30.36 -0.55 -15.68
N LEU A 560 29.22 -1.23 -15.72
CA LEU A 560 28.55 -1.76 -14.53
C LEU A 560 29.39 -2.82 -13.81
N ALA A 561 30.11 -3.68 -14.55
CA ALA A 561 31.01 -4.67 -13.96
C ALA A 561 32.20 -4.00 -13.24
N ALA A 562 32.78 -2.94 -13.83
CA ALA A 562 33.84 -2.17 -13.18
C ALA A 562 33.35 -1.54 -11.87
N PHE A 563 32.17 -0.91 -11.86
CA PHE A 563 31.58 -0.37 -10.64
C PHE A 563 31.16 -1.44 -9.64
N SER A 564 30.79 -2.65 -10.08
CA SER A 564 30.43 -3.77 -9.19
C SER A 564 31.60 -4.23 -8.30
N ILE A 565 32.84 -4.02 -8.74
CA ILE A 565 34.05 -4.24 -7.95
C ILE A 565 34.43 -2.94 -7.23
N GLY A 566 34.53 -1.82 -7.98
CA GLY A 566 35.06 -0.55 -7.49
C GLY A 566 34.20 0.14 -6.42
N ALA A 567 32.87 0.04 -6.51
CA ALA A 567 31.95 0.74 -5.60
C ALA A 567 32.11 0.30 -4.14
N GLY A 568 32.60 -0.93 -3.89
CA GLY A 568 32.89 -1.44 -2.55
C GLY A 568 33.92 -0.59 -1.79
N PHE A 569 34.92 -0.07 -2.51
CA PHE A 569 36.01 0.74 -1.93
C PHE A 569 35.57 2.13 -1.46
N LEU A 570 34.35 2.57 -1.79
CA LEU A 570 33.81 3.84 -1.32
C LEU A 570 33.34 3.80 0.14
N VAL A 571 33.26 2.61 0.75
CA VAL A 571 32.79 2.35 2.13
C VAL A 571 33.57 1.20 2.77
N ALA A 572 34.86 1.08 2.46
CA ALA A 572 35.71 0.09 3.10
C ALA A 572 36.12 0.59 4.51
N GLU A 573 35.14 0.69 5.42
CA GLU A 573 35.30 1.09 6.82
C GLU A 573 36.39 0.28 7.55
N PRO A 574 36.53 -1.05 7.36
CA PRO A 574 37.59 -1.84 7.99
C PRO A 574 39.02 -1.46 7.58
N ILE A 575 39.19 -0.71 6.48
CA ILE A 575 40.49 -0.17 6.03
C ILE A 575 40.53 1.37 6.08
N HIS A 576 39.59 2.00 6.79
CA HIS A 576 39.46 3.45 6.95
C HIS A 576 39.25 4.25 5.64
N VAL A 577 38.73 3.61 4.59
CA VAL A 577 38.40 4.29 3.32
C VAL A 577 36.90 4.28 3.14
N ALA A 578 36.19 5.24 3.76
CA ALA A 578 34.73 5.32 3.70
C ALA A 578 34.19 6.73 3.34
N PRO A 579 34.61 7.33 2.20
CA PRO A 579 34.19 8.67 1.80
C PRO A 579 32.67 8.83 1.68
N LEU A 580 31.94 7.78 1.28
CA LEU A 580 30.48 7.85 1.18
C LEU A 580 29.81 7.70 2.55
N ALA A 581 30.33 6.86 3.44
CA ALA A 581 29.79 6.69 4.78
C ALA A 581 29.92 7.99 5.60
N HIS A 582 31.09 8.65 5.54
CA HIS A 582 31.31 9.95 6.19
C HIS A 582 30.36 11.04 5.67
N LYS A 583 30.02 11.03 4.38
CA LYS A 583 29.02 11.95 3.84
C LYS A 583 27.59 11.65 4.31
N LEU A 584 27.28 10.39 4.61
CA LEU A 584 25.96 9.97 5.10
C LEU A 584 25.80 10.14 6.62
N GLU A 585 26.91 10.18 7.37
CA GLU A 585 26.92 10.31 8.83
C GLU A 585 26.07 11.47 9.36
N PRO A 586 26.10 12.69 8.78
CA PRO A 586 25.26 13.80 9.25
C PRO A 586 23.76 13.53 9.14
N VAL A 587 23.33 12.76 8.13
CA VAL A 587 21.92 12.41 7.91
C VAL A 587 21.40 11.49 9.02
N PHE A 588 22.25 10.56 9.47
CA PHE A 588 21.87 9.56 10.48
C PHE A 588 22.28 9.93 11.91
N ALA A 589 22.97 11.05 12.12
CA ALA A 589 23.55 11.44 13.40
C ALA A 589 22.56 11.40 14.58
N LEU A 590 21.30 11.80 14.37
CA LEU A 590 20.27 11.76 15.41
C LEU A 590 19.84 10.32 15.75
N SER A 591 19.70 9.47 14.74
CA SER A 591 19.32 8.07 14.88
C SER A 591 20.45 7.23 15.48
N SER A 592 21.69 7.49 15.09
CA SER A 592 22.88 6.79 15.61
C SER A 592 23.08 6.98 17.11
N ARG A 593 22.61 8.08 17.71
CA ARG A 593 22.72 8.31 19.16
C ARG A 593 21.88 7.36 20.00
N ALA A 594 20.79 6.82 19.45
CA ALA A 594 19.91 5.89 20.15
C ALA A 594 20.26 4.42 19.86
N ILE A 595 21.38 4.19 19.16
CA ILE A 595 21.90 2.87 18.81
C ILE A 595 23.27 2.73 19.50
N ARG A 596 23.45 1.72 20.34
CA ARG A 596 24.76 1.44 20.96
C ARG A 596 25.35 0.15 20.45
N GLN A 597 26.65 0.16 20.23
CA GLN A 597 27.41 -1.05 20.06
C GLN A 597 27.61 -1.74 21.42
N ARG A 598 27.44 -3.07 21.48
CA ARG A 598 27.68 -3.85 22.70
C ARG A 598 29.11 -3.72 23.17
N GLU A 599 29.26 -3.53 24.48
CA GLU A 599 30.57 -3.54 25.14
C GLU A 599 31.33 -4.84 24.85
N GLY A 600 32.63 -4.73 24.62
CA GLY A 600 33.50 -5.88 24.31
C GLY A 600 33.40 -6.41 22.88
N THR A 601 32.59 -5.81 22.01
CA THR A 601 32.48 -6.24 20.60
C THR A 601 33.36 -5.46 19.63
N GLU A 602 34.03 -4.38 20.04
CA GLU A 602 34.79 -3.50 19.12
C GLU A 602 35.86 -4.23 18.28
N GLY A 603 36.48 -5.29 18.82
CA GLY A 603 37.49 -6.10 18.12
C GLY A 603 36.96 -7.28 17.29
N LEU A 604 35.65 -7.53 17.27
CA LEU A 604 35.08 -8.71 16.59
C LEU A 604 34.81 -8.51 15.09
N LEU A 605 35.08 -7.34 14.53
CA LEU A 605 34.85 -7.02 13.11
C LEU A 605 35.45 -8.08 12.18
N PHE A 606 36.77 -8.29 12.22
CA PHE A 606 37.44 -9.27 11.35
C PHE A 606 37.03 -10.73 11.64
N PRO A 607 36.97 -11.20 12.90
CA PRO A 607 36.44 -12.54 13.22
C PRO A 607 35.04 -12.81 12.65
N MET A 608 34.17 -11.80 12.61
CA MET A 608 32.78 -11.95 12.15
C MET A 608 32.61 -11.87 10.64
N MET A 609 33.65 -11.48 9.90
CA MET A 609 33.67 -11.61 8.44
C MET A 609 34.00 -13.04 7.99
N LEU A 610 34.68 -13.85 8.82
CA LEU A 610 35.08 -15.22 8.46
C LEU A 610 33.88 -16.11 8.06
N PRO A 611 32.72 -16.09 8.75
CA PRO A 611 31.56 -16.87 8.32
C PRO A 611 30.98 -16.40 6.97
N GLY A 612 31.09 -15.11 6.63
CA GLY A 612 30.74 -14.58 5.31
C GLY A 612 31.64 -15.15 4.21
N ILE A 613 32.96 -15.16 4.44
CA ILE A 613 33.95 -15.77 3.52
C ILE A 613 33.69 -17.28 3.38
N ALA A 614 33.47 -17.98 4.49
CA ALA A 614 33.15 -19.40 4.48
C ALA A 614 31.86 -19.68 3.71
N ALA A 615 30.84 -18.83 3.86
CA ALA A 615 29.58 -18.94 3.12
C ALA A 615 29.78 -18.74 1.61
N PHE A 616 30.58 -17.76 1.20
CA PHE A 616 30.97 -17.56 -0.20
C PHE A 616 31.63 -18.80 -0.79
N LEU A 617 32.65 -19.35 -0.10
CA LEU A 617 33.39 -20.53 -0.54
C LEU A 617 32.49 -21.77 -0.60
N ALA A 618 31.70 -22.03 0.45
CA ALA A 618 30.81 -23.18 0.52
C ALA A 618 29.77 -23.17 -0.61
N GLY A 619 29.14 -22.03 -0.88
CA GLY A 619 28.16 -21.91 -1.96
C GLY A 619 28.79 -22.05 -3.36
N THR A 620 29.93 -21.39 -3.60
CA THR A 620 30.62 -21.41 -4.90
C THR A 620 31.15 -22.80 -5.22
N VAL A 621 31.90 -23.40 -4.28
CA VAL A 621 32.45 -24.75 -4.44
C VAL A 621 31.33 -25.77 -4.54
N GLY A 622 30.27 -25.64 -3.74
CA GLY A 622 29.08 -26.49 -3.85
C GLY A 622 28.46 -26.45 -5.23
N ALA A 623 28.24 -25.26 -5.79
CA ALA A 623 27.69 -25.11 -7.14
C ALA A 623 28.64 -25.67 -8.22
N MET A 624 29.95 -25.46 -8.08
CA MET A 624 30.96 -26.00 -8.99
C MET A 624 30.96 -27.53 -8.98
N VAL A 625 30.96 -28.16 -7.81
CA VAL A 625 30.93 -29.62 -7.69
C VAL A 625 29.66 -30.20 -8.31
N VAL A 626 28.50 -29.60 -8.03
CA VAL A 626 27.20 -30.09 -8.51
C VAL A 626 27.06 -29.92 -10.02
N TYR A 627 27.30 -28.71 -10.56
CA TYR A 627 26.95 -28.37 -11.94
C TYR A 627 28.10 -28.47 -12.93
N GLN A 628 29.35 -28.20 -12.49
CA GLN A 628 30.52 -28.30 -13.37
C GLN A 628 31.12 -29.70 -13.33
N ASN A 629 31.36 -30.27 -12.14
CA ASN A 629 32.06 -31.55 -12.02
C ASN A 629 31.13 -32.76 -12.18
N ARG A 630 29.93 -32.72 -11.58
CA ARG A 630 28.95 -33.83 -11.61
C ARG A 630 27.75 -33.59 -12.53
N ARG A 631 27.81 -32.57 -13.40
CA ARG A 631 26.79 -32.28 -14.44
C ARG A 631 25.33 -32.30 -13.96
N GLY A 632 25.07 -31.88 -12.72
CA GLY A 632 23.73 -31.82 -12.12
C GLY A 632 23.19 -33.13 -11.54
N GLU A 633 23.97 -34.22 -11.51
CA GLU A 633 23.56 -35.50 -10.92
C GLU A 633 23.09 -35.36 -9.45
N PRO A 634 23.77 -34.59 -8.56
CA PRO A 634 23.31 -34.43 -7.17
C PRO A 634 21.94 -33.76 -7.03
N GLU A 635 21.62 -32.79 -7.89
CA GLU A 635 20.31 -32.13 -7.93
C GLU A 635 19.22 -33.14 -8.32
N ARG A 636 19.47 -33.94 -9.36
CA ARG A 636 18.54 -35.00 -9.81
C ARG A 636 18.32 -36.05 -8.73
N ARG A 637 19.40 -36.47 -8.05
CA ARG A 637 19.31 -37.43 -6.94
C ARG A 637 18.54 -36.85 -5.75
N PHE A 638 18.71 -35.57 -5.45
CA PHE A 638 17.92 -34.91 -4.42
C PHE A 638 16.42 -34.88 -4.79
N ALA A 639 16.11 -34.55 -6.05
CA ALA A 639 14.74 -34.53 -6.55
C ALA A 639 14.07 -35.91 -6.48
N THR A 640 14.82 -37.01 -6.69
CA THR A 640 14.27 -38.37 -6.56
C THR A 640 14.19 -38.87 -5.12
N MET A 641 15.13 -38.50 -4.24
CA MET A 641 15.11 -38.88 -2.81
C MET A 641 14.05 -38.11 -2.01
N PHE A 642 13.86 -36.83 -2.31
CA PHE A 642 12.92 -35.95 -1.60
C PHE A 642 11.95 -35.26 -2.56
N PRO A 643 11.10 -36.01 -3.30
CA PRO A 643 10.27 -35.46 -4.36
C PRO A 643 9.26 -34.42 -3.86
N ARG A 644 8.71 -34.63 -2.65
CA ARG A 644 7.76 -33.68 -2.02
C ARG A 644 8.42 -32.36 -1.66
N LEU A 645 9.62 -32.41 -1.08
CA LEU A 645 10.36 -31.21 -0.68
C LEU A 645 10.88 -30.44 -1.90
N HIS A 646 11.42 -31.16 -2.89
CA HIS A 646 11.83 -30.56 -4.16
C HIS A 646 10.65 -29.86 -4.84
N ARG A 647 9.50 -30.54 -4.97
CA ARG A 647 8.29 -29.96 -5.55
C ARG A 647 7.80 -28.74 -4.76
N LEU A 648 7.81 -28.79 -3.43
CA LEU A 648 7.41 -27.64 -2.61
C LEU A 648 8.29 -26.40 -2.86
N ILE A 649 9.61 -26.56 -2.94
CA ILE A 649 10.53 -25.44 -3.18
C ILE A 649 10.44 -24.96 -4.64
N TYR A 650 10.31 -25.90 -5.58
CA TYR A 650 10.14 -25.62 -7.00
C TYR A 650 8.84 -24.83 -7.27
N ASP A 651 7.75 -25.23 -6.63
CA ASP A 651 6.44 -24.54 -6.61
C ASP A 651 6.47 -23.32 -5.65
N LYS A 652 7.65 -22.73 -5.39
CA LYS A 652 7.84 -21.48 -4.64
C LYS A 652 7.21 -21.46 -3.24
N TRP A 653 7.27 -22.59 -2.52
CA TRP A 653 6.59 -22.82 -1.24
C TRP A 653 5.06 -22.81 -1.30
N ARG A 654 4.48 -22.83 -2.50
CA ARG A 654 3.04 -22.72 -2.77
C ARG A 654 2.39 -21.49 -2.14
N ILE A 655 3.16 -20.42 -2.00
CA ILE A 655 2.70 -19.15 -1.40
C ILE A 655 1.74 -18.45 -2.35
N ASP A 656 1.99 -18.53 -3.66
CA ASP A 656 1.12 -17.97 -4.69
C ASP A 656 -0.30 -18.60 -4.57
N GLU A 657 -0.38 -19.94 -4.50
CA GLU A 657 -1.63 -20.69 -4.37
C GLU A 657 -2.31 -20.48 -3.01
N LEU A 658 -1.52 -20.33 -1.93
CA LEU A 658 -2.06 -19.96 -0.63
C LEU A 658 -2.72 -18.58 -0.68
N TYR A 659 -2.11 -17.62 -1.35
CA TYR A 659 -2.63 -16.26 -1.49
C TYR A 659 -3.91 -16.25 -2.32
N ASP A 660 -3.93 -16.98 -3.43
CA ASP A 660 -5.11 -17.14 -4.28
C ASP A 660 -6.26 -17.80 -3.53
N ALA A 661 -5.99 -18.85 -2.75
CA ALA A 661 -7.01 -19.57 -1.98
C ALA A 661 -7.53 -18.79 -0.76
N THR A 662 -6.71 -17.96 -0.13
CA THR A 662 -7.07 -17.26 1.12
C THR A 662 -7.49 -15.82 0.88
N VAL A 663 -6.62 -14.99 0.32
CA VAL A 663 -6.86 -13.54 0.19
C VAL A 663 -7.76 -13.27 -1.02
N VAL A 664 -7.37 -13.75 -2.20
CA VAL A 664 -8.14 -13.51 -3.43
C VAL A 664 -9.51 -14.19 -3.35
N GLY A 665 -9.54 -15.48 -3.01
CA GLY A 665 -10.79 -16.22 -2.85
C GLY A 665 -11.75 -15.63 -1.82
N MET A 666 -11.25 -15.10 -0.70
CA MET A 666 -12.10 -14.42 0.29
C MET A 666 -12.66 -13.10 -0.24
N VAL A 667 -11.85 -12.30 -0.95
CA VAL A 667 -12.31 -11.02 -1.53
C VAL A 667 -13.34 -11.27 -2.62
N ASP A 668 -13.11 -12.25 -3.50
CA ASP A 668 -14.07 -12.64 -4.54
C ASP A 668 -15.38 -13.13 -3.93
N ALA A 669 -15.32 -13.99 -2.91
CA ALA A 669 -16.51 -14.45 -2.19
C ALA A 669 -17.27 -13.29 -1.51
N LEU A 670 -16.56 -12.32 -0.92
CA LEU A 670 -17.18 -11.11 -0.35
C LEU A 670 -17.84 -10.25 -1.44
N ALA A 671 -17.19 -10.08 -2.59
CA ALA A 671 -17.74 -9.34 -3.72
C ALA A 671 -19.02 -10.00 -4.26
N ASP A 672 -19.04 -11.33 -4.35
CA ASP A 672 -20.23 -12.09 -4.72
C ASP A 672 -21.37 -11.91 -3.70
N ILE A 673 -21.07 -11.97 -2.40
CA ILE A 673 -22.06 -11.73 -1.33
C ILE A 673 -22.65 -10.32 -1.45
N PHE A 674 -21.82 -9.28 -1.64
CA PHE A 674 -22.32 -7.91 -1.81
C PHE A 674 -23.14 -7.75 -3.08
N THR A 675 -22.76 -8.42 -4.18
CA THR A 675 -23.52 -8.41 -5.43
C THR A 675 -24.88 -9.09 -5.27
N ILE A 676 -24.94 -10.19 -4.51
CA ILE A 676 -26.19 -10.88 -4.17
C ILE A 676 -27.05 -9.98 -3.27
N ALA A 677 -26.47 -9.37 -2.25
CA ALA A 677 -27.17 -8.46 -1.35
C ALA A 677 -27.77 -7.27 -2.11
N ASP A 678 -27.03 -6.66 -3.03
CA ASP A 678 -27.50 -5.57 -3.88
C ASP A 678 -28.70 -6.01 -4.75
N LYS A 679 -28.56 -7.16 -5.45
CA LYS A 679 -29.64 -7.71 -6.30
C LYS A 679 -30.90 -8.11 -5.54
N TRP A 680 -30.78 -8.62 -4.32
CA TRP A 680 -31.93 -9.11 -3.56
C TRP A 680 -32.53 -8.06 -2.64
N ILE A 681 -31.71 -7.32 -1.90
CA ILE A 681 -32.17 -6.35 -0.91
C ILE A 681 -32.50 -5.03 -1.61
N VAL A 682 -31.56 -4.46 -2.36
CA VAL A 682 -31.75 -3.14 -2.99
C VAL A 682 -32.69 -3.26 -4.18
N ASP A 683 -32.38 -4.10 -5.16
CA ASP A 683 -33.22 -4.24 -6.35
C ASP A 683 -34.53 -4.99 -6.06
N GLY A 684 -34.48 -6.05 -5.25
CA GLY A 684 -35.65 -6.86 -4.94
C GLY A 684 -36.63 -6.16 -3.98
N ILE A 685 -36.18 -5.91 -2.75
CA ILE A 685 -37.06 -5.39 -1.68
C ILE A 685 -37.28 -3.89 -1.83
N LEU A 686 -36.22 -3.10 -2.01
CA LEU A 686 -36.38 -1.64 -2.03
C LEU A 686 -37.00 -1.14 -3.34
N ALA A 687 -36.58 -1.65 -4.50
CA ALA A 687 -37.09 -1.18 -5.79
C ALA A 687 -38.31 -1.96 -6.30
N LYS A 688 -38.20 -3.28 -6.49
CA LYS A 688 -39.26 -4.06 -7.15
C LYS A 688 -40.50 -4.26 -6.27
N PHE A 689 -40.33 -4.52 -4.98
CA PHE A 689 -41.48 -4.71 -4.08
C PHE A 689 -42.27 -3.42 -3.89
N THR A 690 -41.60 -2.27 -3.71
CA THR A 690 -42.29 -0.98 -3.61
C THR A 690 -43.01 -0.64 -4.92
N ALA A 691 -42.39 -0.84 -6.08
CA ALA A 691 -43.03 -0.66 -7.38
C ALA A 691 -44.24 -1.60 -7.56
N ALA A 692 -44.12 -2.86 -7.16
CA ALA A 692 -45.21 -3.83 -7.21
C ALA A 692 -46.38 -3.42 -6.29
N LEU A 693 -46.07 -2.94 -5.08
CA LEU A 693 -47.06 -2.49 -4.11
C LEU A 693 -47.81 -1.25 -4.63
N VAL A 694 -47.10 -0.26 -5.18
CA VAL A 694 -47.71 0.91 -5.82
C VAL A 694 -48.57 0.51 -7.02
N GLY A 695 -48.07 -0.39 -7.88
CA GLY A 695 -48.83 -0.91 -9.03
C GLY A 695 -50.09 -1.68 -8.63
N PHE A 696 -50.01 -2.46 -7.54
CA PHE A 696 -51.16 -3.17 -6.97
C PHE A 696 -52.22 -2.18 -6.47
N PHE A 697 -51.85 -1.21 -5.63
CA PHE A 697 -52.80 -0.21 -5.13
C PHE A 697 -53.40 0.64 -6.25
N GLY A 698 -52.60 0.99 -7.27
CA GLY A 698 -53.10 1.67 -8.47
C GLY A 698 -54.15 0.84 -9.23
N THR A 699 -53.94 -0.47 -9.34
CA THR A 699 -54.89 -1.39 -9.98
C THR A 699 -56.18 -1.53 -9.17
N VAL A 700 -56.08 -1.63 -7.84
CA VAL A 700 -57.24 -1.70 -6.94
C VAL A 700 -58.03 -0.39 -6.99
N LEU A 701 -57.38 0.76 -6.89
CA LEU A 701 -58.02 2.07 -6.98
C LEU A 701 -58.72 2.28 -8.34
N ARG A 702 -58.11 1.80 -9.43
CA ARG A 702 -58.72 1.84 -10.76
C ARG A 702 -60.00 1.03 -10.84
N ALA A 703 -60.11 -0.09 -10.12
CA ALA A 703 -61.32 -0.91 -10.11
C ALA A 703 -62.54 -0.21 -9.49
N PHE A 704 -62.34 0.80 -8.61
CA PHE A 704 -63.45 1.62 -8.09
C PHE A 704 -64.07 2.52 -9.17
N GLN A 705 -63.38 2.78 -10.28
CA GLN A 705 -63.90 3.54 -11.42
C GLN A 705 -64.59 2.63 -12.44
N THR A 706 -65.82 2.22 -12.13
CA THR A 706 -66.59 1.27 -12.95
C THR A 706 -67.22 1.86 -14.22
N GLY A 707 -67.12 3.19 -14.43
CA GLY A 707 -67.74 3.89 -15.57
C GLY A 707 -69.27 4.04 -15.47
N ARG A 708 -69.90 3.51 -14.40
CA ARG A 708 -71.34 3.61 -14.16
C ARG A 708 -71.65 4.84 -13.31
N VAL A 709 -72.36 5.81 -13.89
CA VAL A 709 -72.68 7.09 -13.23
C VAL A 709 -73.44 6.91 -11.90
N GLN A 710 -74.29 5.88 -11.81
CA GLN A 710 -75.07 5.58 -10.61
C GLN A 710 -74.20 5.26 -9.39
N VAL A 711 -73.05 4.60 -9.60
CA VAL A 711 -72.11 4.26 -8.51
C VAL A 711 -71.43 5.51 -7.97
N TYR A 712 -71.08 6.46 -8.84
CA TYR A 712 -70.51 7.75 -8.42
C TYR A 712 -71.52 8.59 -7.65
N ALA A 713 -72.79 8.63 -8.10
CA ALA A 713 -73.85 9.32 -7.37
C ALA A 713 -74.08 8.72 -5.97
N ALA A 714 -74.10 7.40 -5.83
CA ALA A 714 -74.20 6.73 -4.53
C ALA A 714 -73.01 7.05 -3.61
N ALA A 715 -71.78 7.05 -4.15
CA ALA A 715 -70.59 7.43 -3.41
C ALA A 715 -70.62 8.89 -2.94
N MET A 716 -71.13 9.82 -3.77
CA MET A 716 -71.32 11.22 -3.37
C MET A 716 -72.34 11.36 -2.23
N VAL A 717 -73.44 10.61 -2.28
CA VAL A 717 -74.44 10.61 -1.19
C VAL A 717 -73.83 10.07 0.10
N LEU A 718 -73.08 8.96 0.04
CA LEU A 718 -72.35 8.43 1.20
C LEU A 718 -71.34 9.43 1.76
N GLY A 719 -70.60 10.13 0.89
CA GLY A 719 -69.71 11.22 1.29
C GLY A 719 -70.45 12.37 1.98
N LEU A 720 -71.58 12.79 1.41
CA LEU A 720 -72.44 13.85 1.99
C LEU A 720 -73.00 13.43 3.36
N VAL A 721 -73.43 12.17 3.49
CA VAL A 721 -73.89 11.60 4.77
C VAL A 721 -72.74 11.55 5.78
N GLY A 722 -71.54 11.15 5.38
CA GLY A 722 -70.36 11.12 6.24
C GLY A 722 -69.97 12.50 6.76
N VAL A 723 -69.93 13.50 5.87
CA VAL A 723 -69.68 14.91 6.24
C VAL A 723 -70.81 15.44 7.11
N GLY A 724 -72.07 15.17 6.76
CA GLY A 724 -73.23 15.57 7.55
C GLY A 724 -73.22 14.96 8.96
N TRP A 725 -72.89 13.67 9.08
CA TRP A 725 -72.73 13.01 10.38
C TRP A 725 -71.60 13.64 11.20
N PHE A 726 -70.45 13.90 10.59
CA PHE A 726 -69.34 14.57 11.25
C PHE A 726 -69.73 15.98 11.74
N MET A 727 -70.51 16.74 10.95
CA MET A 727 -70.95 18.08 11.35
C MET A 727 -72.06 18.07 12.42
N VAL A 728 -72.91 17.05 12.45
CA VAL A 728 -74.03 16.96 13.41
C VAL A 728 -73.56 16.38 14.74
N LYS A 729 -72.62 15.44 14.74
CA LYS A 729 -72.14 14.81 15.99
C LYS A 729 -71.39 15.86 16.84
N PRO A 730 -71.79 16.09 18.10
CA PRO A 730 -71.05 17.00 18.97
C PRO A 730 -69.67 16.43 19.31
N HIS A 731 -68.64 17.27 19.24
CA HIS A 731 -67.27 16.95 19.62
C HIS A 731 -66.91 17.85 20.82
N ALA A 732 -66.53 17.22 21.93
CA ALA A 732 -66.37 17.88 23.22
C ALA A 732 -64.90 18.24 23.51
N ASP A 733 -64.20 18.74 22.50
CA ASP A 733 -62.77 19.06 22.61
C ASP A 733 -62.57 20.42 23.31
N ALA A 734 -61.57 20.51 24.20
CA ALA A 734 -61.18 21.75 24.87
C ALA A 734 -59.67 21.99 24.85
N THR A 735 -59.30 23.27 24.85
CA THR A 735 -57.92 23.74 25.01
C THR A 735 -57.66 24.14 26.46
N VAL A 736 -56.55 23.66 27.02
CA VAL A 736 -56.15 23.88 28.42
C VAL A 736 -54.98 24.88 28.45
N ASN A 737 -55.18 26.04 29.09
CA ASN A 737 -54.14 27.05 29.30
C ASN A 737 -53.72 27.11 30.78
N ASP A 738 -52.53 26.59 31.07
CA ASP A 738 -51.96 26.41 32.41
C ASP A 738 -50.91 27.48 32.79
N GLU A 739 -50.74 28.55 32.02
CA GLU A 739 -49.66 29.54 32.24
C GLU A 739 -49.70 30.18 33.66
N ALA A 740 -50.90 30.37 34.21
CA ALA A 740 -51.10 30.96 35.53
C ALA A 740 -51.13 29.93 36.68
N LEU A 741 -51.11 28.62 36.38
CA LEU A 741 -51.30 27.53 37.34
C LEU A 741 -50.26 27.54 38.48
N ARG A 742 -49.00 27.88 38.18
CA ARG A 742 -47.95 27.95 39.22
C ARG A 742 -48.06 29.19 40.10
N ARG A 743 -48.45 30.35 39.53
CA ARG A 743 -48.44 31.66 40.21
C ARG A 743 -49.73 31.94 40.98
N SER A 744 -50.90 31.83 40.35
CA SER A 744 -52.20 32.12 40.97
C SER A 744 -53.02 30.87 41.29
N GLY A 745 -52.66 29.72 40.71
CA GLY A 745 -53.43 28.48 40.82
C GLY A 745 -54.58 28.37 39.83
N GLU A 746 -54.69 29.30 38.88
CA GLU A 746 -55.80 29.34 37.90
C GLU A 746 -55.41 28.62 36.60
N VAL A 747 -56.33 27.80 36.10
CA VAL A 747 -56.30 27.17 34.77
C VAL A 747 -57.48 27.66 33.97
N LYS A 748 -57.24 28.11 32.75
CA LYS A 748 -58.30 28.52 31.81
C LYS A 748 -58.55 27.40 30.81
N LEU A 749 -59.79 26.92 30.75
CA LEU A 749 -60.26 25.96 29.77
C LEU A 749 -61.10 26.69 28.73
N SER A 750 -60.86 26.43 27.43
CA SER A 750 -61.65 26.99 26.33
C SER A 750 -62.14 25.90 25.40
N ALA A 751 -63.45 25.72 25.31
CA ALA A 751 -64.10 24.72 24.48
C ALA A 751 -64.06 25.08 22.99
N ALA A 752 -63.93 24.08 22.11
CA ALA A 752 -63.94 24.28 20.67
C ALA A 752 -65.31 24.80 20.16
N PRO A 753 -65.33 25.80 19.24
CA PRO A 753 -66.57 26.32 18.68
C PRO A 753 -67.24 25.29 17.75
N GLY A 754 -68.57 25.18 17.82
CA GLY A 754 -69.34 24.33 16.91
C GLY A 754 -70.75 24.85 16.63
N LEU A 755 -71.40 24.30 15.60
CA LEU A 755 -72.64 24.83 15.06
C LEU A 755 -73.80 24.63 16.06
N GLY A 756 -74.23 25.73 16.68
CA GLY A 756 -75.28 25.72 17.71
C GLY A 756 -74.90 24.96 18.98
N TYR A 757 -73.60 24.88 19.28
CA TYR A 757 -73.12 24.27 20.51
C TYR A 757 -73.52 25.11 21.73
N SER A 758 -73.89 24.41 22.78
CA SER A 758 -74.06 24.94 24.12
C SER A 758 -73.19 24.11 25.05
N TYR A 759 -72.52 24.79 25.97
CA TYR A 759 -71.43 24.25 26.77
C TYR A 759 -71.87 24.19 28.23
N ARG A 760 -71.50 23.11 28.90
CA ARG A 760 -71.67 22.95 30.34
C ARG A 760 -70.37 22.42 30.92
N TRP A 761 -69.87 23.08 31.95
CA TRP A 761 -68.65 22.71 32.64
C TRP A 761 -69.03 22.18 34.02
N ASP A 762 -68.88 20.87 34.21
CA ASP A 762 -69.10 20.24 35.51
C ASP A 762 -67.78 20.24 36.29
N THR A 763 -67.71 21.06 37.35
CA THR A 763 -66.59 21.08 38.30
C THR A 763 -66.99 20.50 39.66
N PRO A 764 -66.10 19.80 40.37
CA PRO A 764 -66.41 19.23 41.68
C PRO A 764 -66.68 20.36 42.69
N GLY A 765 -67.91 20.42 43.24
CA GLY A 765 -68.33 21.41 44.24
C GLY A 765 -69.19 22.57 43.72
N VAL A 766 -69.30 22.75 42.40
CA VAL A 766 -70.21 23.74 41.77
C VAL A 766 -71.03 23.03 40.70
N SER A 767 -72.30 22.76 40.98
CA SER A 767 -73.21 22.13 40.01
C SER A 767 -73.91 23.22 39.19
N GLU A 768 -73.30 23.65 38.09
CA GLU A 768 -74.02 24.43 37.08
C GLU A 768 -74.95 23.50 36.29
N THR A 769 -76.26 23.66 36.47
CA THR A 769 -77.27 22.78 35.86
C THR A 769 -77.69 23.20 34.46
N THR A 770 -77.21 24.35 33.96
CA THR A 770 -77.71 24.99 32.74
C THR A 770 -76.61 25.10 31.69
N PHE A 771 -76.89 24.70 30.45
CA PHE A 771 -75.97 24.88 29.32
C PHE A 771 -75.91 26.37 28.93
N ALA A 772 -74.71 26.92 28.84
CA ALA A 772 -74.45 28.32 28.49
C ALA A 772 -73.73 28.43 27.14
N LYS A 773 -73.72 29.64 26.55
CA LYS A 773 -72.90 29.94 25.36
C LYS A 773 -71.45 30.30 25.70
N THR A 774 -71.09 30.27 26.98
CA THR A 774 -69.75 30.63 27.44
C THR A 774 -68.78 29.50 27.15
N THR A 775 -67.80 29.78 26.29
CA THR A 775 -66.78 28.81 25.86
C THR A 775 -65.64 28.68 26.86
N GLU A 776 -65.44 29.67 27.73
CA GLU A 776 -64.33 29.73 28.68
C GLU A 776 -64.78 29.39 30.10
N HIS A 777 -63.99 28.57 30.80
CA HIS A 777 -64.18 28.25 32.22
C HIS A 777 -62.84 28.29 32.95
N THR A 778 -62.79 28.99 34.09
CA THR A 778 -61.55 29.13 34.87
C THR A 778 -61.68 28.36 36.17
N VAL A 779 -60.76 27.42 36.41
CA VAL A 779 -60.72 26.60 37.62
C VAL A 779 -59.51 26.97 38.46
N LYS A 780 -59.71 27.20 39.75
CA LYS A 780 -58.64 27.45 40.71
C LYS A 780 -58.32 26.18 41.51
N LEU A 781 -57.03 25.85 41.58
CA LEU A 781 -56.48 24.67 42.23
C LEU A 781 -55.54 25.08 43.36
N ASP A 782 -55.71 24.46 44.53
CA ASP A 782 -54.79 24.60 45.65
C ASP A 782 -53.52 23.75 45.46
N PRO A 783 -52.39 24.08 46.10
CA PRO A 783 -51.15 23.33 45.93
C PRO A 783 -51.28 21.85 46.33
N GLY A 784 -51.06 20.94 45.40
CA GLY A 784 -51.23 19.49 45.60
C GLY A 784 -52.64 18.96 45.30
N GLU A 785 -53.56 19.82 44.86
CA GLU A 785 -54.94 19.45 44.53
C GLU A 785 -55.07 18.96 43.08
N THR A 786 -55.87 17.91 42.88
CA THR A 786 -56.31 17.41 41.57
C THR A 786 -57.83 17.57 41.46
N LYS A 787 -58.32 18.17 40.37
CA LYS A 787 -59.75 18.26 40.05
C LYS A 787 -60.02 17.73 38.65
N ASP A 788 -61.08 16.92 38.53
CA ASP A 788 -61.61 16.50 37.24
C ASP A 788 -62.69 17.48 36.79
N VAL A 789 -62.49 18.10 35.63
CA VAL A 789 -63.45 19.00 35.01
C VAL A 789 -64.06 18.30 33.80
N THR A 790 -65.38 18.14 33.78
CA THR A 790 -66.05 17.52 32.62
C THR A 790 -66.71 18.58 31.75
N LEU A 791 -66.29 18.66 30.49
CA LEU A 791 -66.97 19.45 29.46
C LEU A 791 -68.09 18.61 28.86
N ARG A 792 -69.32 19.11 28.91
CA ARG A 792 -70.44 18.58 28.12
C ARG A 792 -70.80 19.57 27.04
N VAL A 793 -70.79 19.11 25.79
CA VAL A 793 -71.20 19.90 24.64
C VAL A 793 -72.51 19.34 24.12
N ARG A 794 -73.53 20.18 24.06
CA ARG A 794 -74.82 19.86 23.46
C ARG A 794 -75.00 20.65 22.17
N ASN A 795 -75.25 19.96 21.07
CA ASN A 795 -75.52 20.60 19.78
C ASN A 795 -76.95 21.18 19.70
N ALA A 796 -77.27 21.86 18.60
CA ALA A 796 -78.60 22.44 18.35
C ALA A 796 -79.74 21.39 18.29
N TRP A 797 -79.41 20.12 18.09
CA TRP A 797 -80.35 19.00 17.97
C TRP A 797 -80.51 18.20 19.27
N GLY A 798 -79.92 18.66 20.37
CA GLY A 798 -80.05 18.04 21.70
C GLY A 798 -79.18 16.81 21.94
N SER A 799 -78.27 16.47 21.00
CA SER A 799 -77.26 15.42 21.21
C SER A 799 -76.13 15.97 22.08
N GLU A 800 -75.64 15.14 23.00
CA GLU A 800 -74.55 15.48 23.93
C GLU A 800 -73.30 14.65 23.66
N SER A 801 -72.14 15.27 23.80
CA SER A 801 -70.85 14.62 23.94
C SER A 801 -70.16 15.17 25.17
N SER A 802 -69.34 14.35 25.83
CA SER A 802 -68.62 14.77 27.03
C SER A 802 -67.19 14.29 27.01
N GLU A 803 -66.29 15.14 27.49
CA GLU A 803 -64.88 14.82 27.72
C GLU A 803 -64.48 15.31 29.11
N THR A 804 -63.69 14.52 29.84
CA THR A 804 -63.24 14.84 31.19
C THR A 804 -61.74 15.14 31.19
N PHE A 805 -61.38 16.29 31.74
CA PHE A 805 -60.02 16.78 31.86
C PHE A 805 -59.57 16.75 33.33
N THR A 806 -58.53 15.99 33.64
CA THR A 806 -57.93 15.93 34.98
C THR A 806 -56.85 17.00 35.12
N LEU A 807 -57.10 18.01 35.95
CA LEU A 807 -56.17 19.11 36.21
C LEU A 807 -55.48 18.91 37.56
N THR A 808 -54.15 18.94 37.60
CA THR A 808 -53.36 18.75 38.83
C THR A 808 -52.39 19.91 39.07
N ARG A 809 -52.42 20.50 40.27
CA ARG A 809 -51.43 21.49 40.70
C ARG A 809 -50.33 20.84 41.56
N PRO A 810 -49.03 20.94 41.22
CA PRO A 810 -47.96 20.39 42.05
C PRO A 810 -47.90 21.02 43.46
N ALA A 811 -47.68 20.22 44.51
CA ALA A 811 -47.54 20.70 45.88
C ALA A 811 -46.26 21.53 46.05
N GLY A 812 -46.36 22.72 46.63
CA GLY A 812 -45.24 23.65 46.78
C GLY A 812 -44.17 23.16 47.76
N GLY A 813 -43.19 22.40 47.30
CA GLY A 813 -41.97 22.11 48.04
C GLY A 813 -41.00 23.30 48.00
N ARG A 814 -40.65 23.86 49.15
CA ARG A 814 -39.46 24.72 49.33
C ARG A 814 -38.24 23.95 48.85
N ARG A 815 -37.73 24.24 47.64
CA ARG A 815 -36.33 23.96 47.31
C ARG A 815 -35.53 25.23 47.58
N GLY A 816 -34.58 25.09 48.50
CA GLY A 816 -33.63 26.12 48.88
C GLY A 816 -32.86 26.67 47.69
N ALA A 817 -32.36 27.88 47.90
CA ALA A 817 -31.48 28.58 46.99
C ALA A 817 -30.32 27.68 46.51
N THR A 818 -30.27 27.42 45.20
CA THR A 818 -29.03 27.15 44.48
C THR A 818 -29.03 27.98 43.18
N GLU A 819 -28.06 28.90 43.17
CA GLU A 819 -27.43 29.71 42.11
C GLU A 819 -28.09 29.95 40.73
N PRO A 820 -28.04 31.20 40.22
CA PRO A 820 -28.41 31.53 38.86
C PRO A 820 -27.29 31.15 37.88
N GLY A 821 -27.55 30.23 36.94
CA GLY A 821 -26.64 30.04 35.79
C GLY A 821 -26.44 28.64 35.19
N ALA A 822 -27.27 27.63 35.50
CA ALA A 822 -27.17 26.33 34.83
C ALA A 822 -28.23 26.19 33.73
N LEU A 823 -27.81 26.18 32.46
CA LEU A 823 -28.62 25.67 31.36
C LEU A 823 -29.07 24.24 31.69
N PRO A 824 -30.35 23.86 31.48
CA PRO A 824 -30.75 22.48 31.66
C PRO A 824 -29.97 21.61 30.67
N ALA A 825 -29.39 20.51 31.17
CA ALA A 825 -28.79 19.51 30.30
C ALA A 825 -29.83 19.05 29.25
N PRO A 826 -29.45 18.88 27.98
CA PRO A 826 -30.37 18.37 26.97
C PRO A 826 -30.86 16.99 27.41
N GLN A 827 -32.18 16.84 27.56
CA GLN A 827 -32.76 15.53 27.76
C GLN A 827 -32.44 14.66 26.54
N PRO A 828 -31.98 13.41 26.73
CA PRO A 828 -31.82 12.48 25.61
C PRO A 828 -33.18 12.31 24.92
N PRO A 829 -33.21 12.18 23.58
CA PRO A 829 -34.46 12.02 22.85
C PRO A 829 -35.19 10.79 23.37
N THR A 830 -36.37 11.00 23.97
CA THR A 830 -37.29 9.94 24.32
C THR A 830 -37.93 9.43 23.03
N LEU A 831 -37.61 8.18 22.66
CA LEU A 831 -38.37 7.45 21.66
C LEU A 831 -39.83 7.39 22.12
N PRO A 832 -40.83 7.60 21.24
CA PRO A 832 -42.23 7.45 21.61
C PRO A 832 -42.49 5.98 21.98
N THR A 833 -42.61 5.70 23.28
CA THR A 833 -43.04 4.42 23.81
C THR A 833 -44.53 4.23 23.52
N GLY A 834 -44.85 3.73 22.33
CA GLY A 834 -46.06 2.97 22.10
C GLY A 834 -45.88 1.60 22.76
N THR A 835 -46.50 1.38 23.91
CA THR A 835 -46.56 0.08 24.56
C THR A 835 -47.40 -0.87 23.71
N ILE A 836 -46.74 -1.79 22.99
CA ILE A 836 -47.40 -3.01 22.54
C ILE A 836 -47.43 -3.95 23.76
N PRO A 837 -48.60 -4.33 24.30
CA PRO A 837 -48.68 -5.24 25.43
C PRO A 837 -48.11 -6.62 25.07
N ALA A 838 -47.31 -7.18 25.99
CA ALA A 838 -46.48 -8.37 25.82
C ALA A 838 -47.24 -9.71 25.63
N GLU A 839 -48.57 -9.68 25.47
CA GLU A 839 -49.41 -10.88 25.38
C GLU A 839 -49.59 -11.43 23.95
N ARG A 840 -48.96 -10.85 22.92
CA ARG A 840 -49.08 -11.30 21.50
C ARG A 840 -47.78 -11.78 20.85
N ILE A 841 -46.80 -12.24 21.62
CA ILE A 841 -45.52 -12.76 21.09
C ILE A 841 -45.47 -14.30 20.87
N PRO A 842 -46.38 -15.18 21.38
CA PRO A 842 -46.20 -16.62 21.15
C PRO A 842 -46.55 -17.18 19.75
N ASP A 843 -47.25 -16.43 18.87
CA ASP A 843 -47.77 -17.01 17.61
C ASP A 843 -46.89 -16.76 16.36
N LEU A 844 -45.75 -16.09 16.50
CA LEU A 844 -44.85 -15.77 15.38
C LEU A 844 -43.66 -16.72 15.21
N ILE A 845 -43.56 -17.78 16.01
CA ILE A 845 -42.56 -18.84 15.84
C ILE A 845 -43.28 -20.19 15.74
N GLN A 846 -43.77 -20.51 14.54
CA GLN A 846 -44.08 -21.90 14.21
C GLN A 846 -42.80 -22.59 13.71
N PRO A 847 -42.33 -23.68 14.37
CA PRO A 847 -41.26 -24.49 13.85
C PRO A 847 -41.84 -25.51 12.88
N LYS A 848 -41.92 -25.17 11.59
CA LYS A 848 -42.13 -26.16 10.53
C LYS A 848 -41.25 -25.87 9.33
N GLY A 849 -40.23 -26.71 9.17
CA GLY A 849 -39.77 -27.19 7.87
C GLY A 849 -38.65 -26.40 7.20
N LEU A 850 -37.41 -26.67 7.63
CA LEU A 850 -36.27 -26.75 6.71
C LEU A 850 -35.82 -28.22 6.72
N GLN A 851 -36.28 -28.97 5.72
CA GLN A 851 -35.54 -30.07 5.10
C GLN A 851 -35.00 -29.55 3.78
#